data_AF-A0A944D3T2-F1
#
_entry.id   AF-A0A944D3T2-F1
#
_cell.length_a   1.000
_cell.length_b   1.000
_cell.length_c   1.000
_cell.angle_alpha   90.00
_cell.angle_beta   90.00
_cell.angle_gamma   90.00
#
_symmetry.space_group_name_H-M   'P 1'
#
loop_
_entity.id
_entity.type
_entity.pdbx_description
1 polymer ?
#
loop_
_entity_poly.entity_id
_entity_poly.type
_entity_poly.pdbx_seq_one_letter_code
_entity_poly.pdbx_strand_id
1 'polypeptide(L)'
;MTTLFTNTRYIEDGSVGTIATVTEWSVWNCTENKWSNAPKVVLRNILLAGLHPKLDFCIGEIETTETKASALNAFKPKGYQAAFFLDLASGSRNHGRFTFTNEKTIGKKYFGETAKDQWKRIIYGSILHTGCKKLVYKQMKYVVVDDENKDADGNDLDDAVNNIHWETGDSHAKASKALMQLLGLPLQQFNPDTGEDEELEPDENKPLQFRAAFRNNDNLVEWIGKGTIGYNPKLDDSEFDLVIPLSSLKGNKPALGNHQGKLLFGLVFEGELRRAKPGWMLLQWFSFEVLQKDNIISKLEAKCDRLSQAYNSITDLAEILRIDQTEAEAEIEEGSDKLQSEAEYENTMIRIIKADKAGLLLLHPYVVTRIKERMRAVWLNLAKAAGIRFYSTMAQPDESLAHYHVVLPDGRIKGKKVFCAPDFEPGEYIVFCNPMRHWGDCQLWENKHEGTYINATGIMAAPRLLLLNLGRDTDGDFIQLIKSSAYPNIREAIANFDEPPATKKFPKMALQGNLQQIAINSMNDMTGIVASLLARARSGGCEQIVLNIPAGGEQKQDEEMPIIDFLSQQVQIAVDSLKSAYPNNKNGLDAVRDFLNEQGAESPWLKDFKDKECYLSRKCAVKDDALDTISRLVQTVNSYWKAPDLRLDSSPRTYEKVLFGNVEYAPAQLEKAMADRTEYRAEMKKAILWKEENDDSTRMIREVSELFKARKEIIYQTPKPDGSLYHPESWVAVYWKVAHQAETGEAGMVFTMFADEIIEKLKNMQPEIAKVLKVYAVQHGSWSAPKATPWIGQTVQIRSKIIEQGGQQKLAIEMQFPDAKQQFGWHHLGLVGEQYRPYYPPGLTKTMLAYSTRFVTATGKTSELTLFDPNMDKEDIKDFLTFK
;
A
#
# COMPACT_ATOMS: atom_id res chain seq x y z
N MET A 1 -19.98 15.89 -16.48
CA MET A 1 -19.26 14.62 -16.26
C MET A 1 -18.50 14.34 -17.54
N THR A 2 -17.30 13.75 -17.46
CA THR A 2 -16.50 13.53 -18.67
C THR A 2 -15.91 12.13 -18.63
N THR A 3 -16.19 11.35 -19.67
CA THR A 3 -15.53 10.07 -19.92
C THR A 3 -14.68 10.24 -21.17
N LEU A 4 -13.36 10.19 -21.00
CA LEU A 4 -12.43 9.99 -22.10
C LEU A 4 -12.46 8.51 -22.43
N PHE A 5 -12.80 8.18 -23.67
CA PHE A 5 -12.93 6.82 -24.16
C PHE A 5 -12.14 6.69 -25.46
N THR A 6 -11.13 5.83 -25.43
CA THR A 6 -10.32 5.48 -26.60
C THR A 6 -10.54 4.02 -26.92
N ASN A 7 -10.88 3.72 -28.18
CA ASN A 7 -11.01 2.36 -28.67
C ASN A 7 -10.01 2.16 -29.80
N THR A 8 -9.06 1.26 -29.57
CA THR A 8 -8.04 0.88 -30.55
C THR A 8 -8.36 -0.52 -31.03
N ARG A 9 -8.64 -0.66 -32.33
CA ARG A 9 -8.88 -1.96 -32.96
C ARG A 9 -7.54 -2.58 -33.32
N TYR A 10 -7.37 -3.86 -33.01
CA TYR A 10 -6.22 -4.65 -33.49
C TYR A 10 -6.53 -5.30 -34.83
N ILE A 11 -7.81 -5.58 -35.10
CA ILE A 11 -8.30 -6.09 -36.39
C ILE A 11 -9.36 -5.12 -36.91
N GLU A 12 -9.32 -4.81 -38.21
CA GLU A 12 -10.15 -3.78 -38.85
C GLU A 12 -11.66 -4.00 -38.66
N ASP A 13 -12.09 -5.27 -38.73
CA ASP A 13 -13.48 -5.71 -38.52
C ASP A 13 -14.00 -5.43 -37.11
N GLY A 14 -13.12 -5.05 -36.18
CA GLY A 14 -13.45 -4.76 -34.80
C GLY A 14 -13.78 -6.00 -33.97
N SER A 15 -13.41 -7.20 -34.42
CA SER A 15 -13.54 -8.43 -33.65
C SER A 15 -12.63 -8.42 -32.42
N VAL A 16 -11.44 -7.81 -32.51
CA VAL A 16 -10.43 -7.76 -31.44
C VAL A 16 -9.88 -6.33 -31.27
N GLY A 17 -9.68 -5.91 -30.03
CA GLY A 17 -9.05 -4.62 -29.72
C GLY A 17 -8.95 -4.32 -28.23
N THR A 18 -8.59 -3.08 -27.92
CA THR A 18 -8.42 -2.56 -26.55
C THR A 18 -9.25 -1.31 -26.33
N ILE A 19 -9.63 -1.08 -25.08
CA ILE A 19 -10.32 0.12 -24.62
C ILE A 19 -9.49 0.76 -23.52
N ALA A 20 -9.28 2.08 -23.62
CA ALA A 20 -8.78 2.89 -22.52
C ALA A 20 -9.86 3.86 -22.08
N THR A 21 -10.10 3.96 -20.77
CA THR A 21 -11.10 4.88 -20.22
C THR A 21 -10.54 5.68 -19.06
N VAL A 22 -10.82 6.98 -19.03
CA VAL A 22 -10.67 7.82 -17.84
C VAL A 22 -11.99 8.55 -17.64
N THR A 23 -12.66 8.30 -16.52
CA THR A 23 -13.94 8.93 -16.22
C THR A 23 -13.89 9.72 -14.92
N GLU A 24 -14.50 10.89 -14.93
CA GLU A 24 -14.61 11.77 -13.76
C GLU A 24 -16.08 11.97 -13.38
N TRP A 25 -16.46 11.45 -12.22
CA TRP A 25 -17.83 11.52 -11.72
C TRP A 25 -17.95 12.51 -10.58
N SER A 26 -18.89 13.45 -10.72
CA SER A 26 -19.21 14.41 -9.67
C SER A 26 -19.76 13.70 -8.45
N VAL A 27 -19.46 14.25 -7.26
CA VAL A 27 -19.98 13.74 -5.99
C VAL A 27 -21.23 14.53 -5.61
N TRP A 28 -22.32 13.83 -5.32
CA TRP A 28 -23.56 14.36 -4.80
C TRP A 28 -23.63 14.08 -3.30
N ASN A 29 -23.78 15.13 -2.49
CA ASN A 29 -24.08 14.95 -1.08
C ASN A 29 -25.56 14.57 -0.96
N CYS A 30 -25.81 13.30 -0.64
CA CYS A 30 -27.15 12.73 -0.59
C CYS A 30 -27.99 13.31 0.56
N THR A 31 -27.36 13.69 1.67
CA THR A 31 -28.03 14.27 2.84
C THR A 31 -28.44 15.72 2.58
N GLU A 32 -27.56 16.52 2.00
CA GLU A 32 -27.78 17.94 1.73
C GLU A 32 -28.51 18.20 0.39
N ASN A 33 -28.68 17.17 -0.43
CA ASN A 33 -29.30 17.25 -1.77
C ASN A 33 -28.66 18.32 -2.66
N LYS A 34 -27.33 18.35 -2.70
CA LYS A 34 -26.56 19.26 -3.55
C LYS A 34 -25.31 18.58 -4.10
N TRP A 35 -24.80 19.10 -5.22
CA TRP A 35 -23.47 18.72 -5.69
C TRP A 35 -22.45 19.12 -4.62
N SER A 36 -21.65 18.15 -4.19
CA SER A 36 -20.57 18.40 -3.25
C SER A 36 -19.51 19.27 -3.92
N ASN A 37 -18.88 20.13 -3.12
CA ASN A 37 -17.65 20.81 -3.54
C ASN A 37 -16.44 19.86 -3.47
N ALA A 38 -16.64 18.63 -2.96
CA ALA A 38 -15.64 17.58 -3.02
C ALA A 38 -15.26 17.31 -4.49
N PRO A 39 -13.98 17.10 -4.77
CA PRO A 39 -13.57 16.88 -6.14
C PRO A 39 -14.06 15.53 -6.66
N LYS A 40 -14.26 15.49 -7.98
CA LYS A 40 -14.85 14.36 -8.69
C LYS A 40 -14.06 13.08 -8.43
N VAL A 41 -14.73 11.93 -8.44
CA VAL A 41 -14.10 10.62 -8.36
C VAL A 41 -13.58 10.23 -9.74
N VAL A 42 -12.26 10.02 -9.84
CA VAL A 42 -11.62 9.61 -11.09
C VAL A 42 -11.41 8.11 -11.11
N LEU A 43 -11.95 7.43 -12.13
CA LEU A 43 -11.82 5.99 -12.33
C LEU A 43 -11.19 5.71 -13.69
N ARG A 44 -10.29 4.72 -13.74
CA ARG A 44 -9.52 4.36 -14.93
C ARG A 44 -9.76 2.91 -15.30
N ASN A 45 -9.91 2.66 -16.60
CA ASN A 45 -10.03 1.32 -17.19
C ASN A 45 -11.00 0.42 -16.41
N ILE A 46 -12.21 0.91 -16.17
CA ILE A 46 -13.26 0.15 -15.50
C ILE A 46 -14.24 -0.40 -16.54
N LEU A 47 -14.77 -1.61 -16.32
CA LEU A 47 -15.74 -2.21 -17.24
C LEU A 47 -16.97 -1.32 -17.45
N LEU A 48 -17.44 -0.60 -16.42
CA LEU A 48 -18.62 0.26 -16.51
C LEU A 48 -18.48 1.34 -17.59
N ALA A 49 -17.35 2.06 -17.59
CA ALA A 49 -17.05 3.11 -18.56
C ALA A 49 -16.75 2.53 -19.94
N GLY A 50 -16.12 1.34 -20.01
CA GLY A 50 -15.89 0.64 -21.27
C GLY A 50 -17.18 0.17 -21.94
N LEU A 51 -18.14 -0.29 -21.15
CA LEU A 51 -19.44 -0.79 -21.63
C LEU A 51 -20.44 0.33 -21.89
N HIS A 52 -20.46 1.39 -21.09
CA HIS A 52 -21.46 2.45 -21.13
C HIS A 52 -20.86 3.86 -21.20
N PRO A 53 -19.99 4.17 -22.19
CA PRO A 53 -19.23 5.43 -22.21
C PRO A 53 -20.08 6.68 -22.39
N LYS A 54 -21.34 6.53 -22.82
CA LYS A 54 -22.28 7.63 -23.11
C LYS A 54 -23.29 7.92 -22.00
N LEU A 55 -23.29 7.13 -20.91
CA LEU A 55 -24.22 7.32 -19.80
C LEU A 55 -23.61 8.24 -18.74
N ASP A 56 -24.48 9.03 -18.10
CA ASP A 56 -24.11 9.89 -16.99
C ASP A 56 -24.20 9.12 -15.66
N PHE A 57 -23.07 9.13 -14.93
CA PHE A 57 -22.92 8.51 -13.62
C PHE A 57 -22.45 9.56 -12.62
N CYS A 58 -22.94 9.47 -11.39
CA CYS A 58 -22.40 10.24 -10.29
C CYS A 58 -22.19 9.37 -9.05
N ILE A 59 -21.39 9.89 -8.13
CA ILE A 59 -21.18 9.26 -6.82
C ILE A 59 -22.08 9.95 -5.82
N GLY A 60 -23.02 9.22 -5.23
CA GLY A 60 -23.74 9.66 -4.04
C GLY A 60 -22.92 9.36 -2.80
N GLU A 61 -22.85 10.32 -1.89
CA GLU A 61 -22.08 10.23 -0.65
C GLU A 61 -22.98 10.53 0.56
N ILE A 62 -22.80 9.72 1.60
CA ILE A 62 -23.40 9.86 2.93
C ILE A 62 -22.31 9.59 3.98
N GLU A 63 -22.54 10.02 5.21
CA GLU A 63 -21.71 9.64 6.35
C GLU A 63 -21.74 8.11 6.55
N THR A 64 -20.60 7.50 6.90
CA THR A 64 -20.52 6.06 7.17
C THR A 64 -21.36 5.63 8.39
N THR A 65 -21.70 6.59 9.26
CA THR A 65 -22.60 6.40 10.41
C THR A 65 -24.09 6.55 10.07
N GLU A 66 -24.44 6.91 8.82
CA GLU A 66 -25.84 7.04 8.42
C GLU A 66 -26.56 5.69 8.45
N THR A 67 -27.79 5.68 8.96
CA THR A 67 -28.62 4.48 9.15
C THR A 67 -29.94 4.54 8.37
N LYS A 68 -30.31 5.72 7.87
CA LYS A 68 -31.57 5.93 7.15
C LYS A 68 -31.42 5.61 5.67
N ALA A 69 -32.07 4.53 5.23
CA ALA A 69 -32.13 4.15 3.82
C ALA A 69 -32.63 5.28 2.90
N SER A 70 -33.51 6.16 3.39
CA SER A 70 -34.03 7.30 2.64
C SER A 70 -32.96 8.31 2.19
N ALA A 71 -31.77 8.31 2.82
CA ALA A 71 -30.66 9.15 2.39
C ALA A 71 -30.24 8.82 0.95
N LEU A 72 -30.38 7.56 0.51
CA LEU A 72 -30.01 7.12 -0.83
C LEU A 72 -31.19 7.10 -1.82
N ASN A 73 -32.21 7.91 -1.57
CA ASN A 73 -33.33 8.08 -2.49
C ASN A 73 -32.88 8.68 -3.83
N ALA A 74 -33.66 8.42 -4.88
CA ALA A 74 -33.43 9.04 -6.18
C ALA A 74 -33.54 10.57 -6.08
N PHE A 75 -32.71 11.28 -6.84
CA PHE A 75 -32.65 12.74 -6.82
C PHE A 75 -32.54 13.30 -8.23
N LYS A 76 -33.03 14.53 -8.44
CA LYS A 76 -32.93 15.23 -9.73
C LYS A 76 -32.22 16.58 -9.53
N PRO A 77 -30.93 16.68 -9.87
CA PRO A 77 -30.19 17.93 -9.75
C PRO A 77 -30.74 19.00 -10.70
N LYS A 78 -30.63 20.27 -10.30
CA LYS A 78 -31.01 21.41 -11.14
C LYS A 78 -30.22 21.38 -12.46
N GLY A 79 -30.91 21.54 -13.59
CA GLY A 79 -30.32 21.54 -14.93
C GLY A 79 -30.23 20.17 -15.61
N TYR A 80 -30.62 19.08 -14.94
CA TYR A 80 -30.68 17.74 -15.53
C TYR A 80 -32.09 17.40 -15.99
N GLN A 81 -32.21 16.69 -17.12
CA GLN A 81 -33.51 16.29 -17.69
C GLN A 81 -34.15 15.13 -16.92
N ALA A 82 -33.34 14.15 -16.50
CA ALA A 82 -33.78 12.98 -15.75
C ALA A 82 -33.11 12.86 -14.37
N ALA A 83 -33.75 12.08 -13.49
CA ALA A 83 -33.27 11.80 -12.15
C ALA A 83 -32.13 10.77 -12.14
N PHE A 84 -31.34 10.79 -11.07
CA PHE A 84 -30.33 9.81 -10.73
C PHE A 84 -30.89 8.80 -9.73
N PHE A 85 -30.63 7.52 -9.98
CA PHE A 85 -31.13 6.40 -9.16
C PHE A 85 -29.95 5.61 -8.61
N LEU A 86 -30.05 5.20 -7.33
CA LEU A 86 -29.07 4.30 -6.72
C LEU A 86 -28.96 3.04 -7.57
N ASP A 87 -27.73 2.71 -7.96
CA ASP A 87 -27.49 1.56 -8.81
C ASP A 87 -26.52 0.55 -8.24
N LEU A 88 -25.28 0.97 -8.06
CA LEU A 88 -24.17 0.09 -7.68
C LEU A 88 -23.49 0.66 -6.42
N ALA A 89 -22.59 -0.11 -5.82
CA ALA A 89 -21.73 0.40 -4.77
C ALA A 89 -20.26 0.11 -5.07
N SER A 90 -19.41 1.08 -4.72
CA SER A 90 -17.96 0.96 -4.71
C SER A 90 -17.42 1.88 -3.62
N GLY A 91 -16.67 1.33 -2.66
CA GLY A 91 -16.13 2.10 -1.54
C GLY A 91 -17.15 2.47 -0.45
N SER A 92 -18.31 1.81 -0.38
CA SER A 92 -19.36 2.11 0.59
C SER A 92 -18.91 1.98 2.05
N ARG A 93 -18.14 0.93 2.39
CA ARG A 93 -17.64 0.69 3.76
C ARG A 93 -16.73 1.79 4.30
N ASN A 94 -15.79 2.25 3.47
CA ASN A 94 -14.74 3.14 3.92
C ASN A 94 -15.12 4.62 3.75
N HIS A 95 -16.07 4.92 2.86
CA HIS A 95 -16.34 6.30 2.44
C HIS A 95 -17.83 6.65 2.33
N GLY A 96 -18.75 5.71 2.57
CA GLY A 96 -20.18 5.94 2.41
C GLY A 96 -20.57 6.30 0.96
N ARG A 97 -19.82 5.80 -0.03
CA ARG A 97 -19.99 6.13 -1.45
C ARG A 97 -20.74 5.06 -2.23
N PHE A 98 -21.65 5.53 -3.09
CA PHE A 98 -22.51 4.71 -3.94
C PHE A 98 -22.61 5.30 -5.34
N THR A 99 -22.82 4.45 -6.34
CA THR A 99 -22.92 4.89 -7.74
C THR A 99 -24.37 5.05 -8.12
N PHE A 100 -24.71 6.23 -8.64
CA PHE A 100 -26.02 6.56 -9.15
C PHE A 100 -25.98 6.73 -10.67
N THR A 101 -26.99 6.18 -11.34
CA THR A 101 -27.15 6.27 -12.80
C THR A 101 -28.27 7.22 -13.17
N ASN A 102 -28.03 8.06 -14.18
CA ASN A 102 -29.09 8.90 -14.74
C ASN A 102 -30.09 8.08 -15.56
N GLU A 103 -31.37 8.46 -15.52
CA GLU A 103 -32.48 7.94 -16.34
C GLU A 103 -32.91 6.50 -16.01
N LYS A 104 -31.97 5.55 -15.97
CA LYS A 104 -32.22 4.13 -15.73
C LYS A 104 -31.06 3.45 -15.03
N THR A 105 -31.38 2.46 -14.22
CA THR A 105 -30.41 1.61 -13.52
C THR A 105 -29.82 0.58 -14.48
N ILE A 106 -28.53 0.66 -14.77
CA ILE A 106 -27.80 -0.28 -15.62
C ILE A 106 -27.56 -1.62 -14.93
N GLY A 107 -27.47 -1.64 -13.59
CA GLY A 107 -27.14 -2.86 -12.84
C GLY A 107 -28.18 -3.96 -13.04
N LYS A 108 -29.45 -3.59 -13.24
CA LYS A 108 -30.54 -4.53 -13.51
C LYS A 108 -30.24 -5.46 -14.70
N LYS A 109 -29.52 -4.98 -15.71
CA LYS A 109 -29.18 -5.77 -16.89
C LYS A 109 -28.24 -6.93 -16.59
N TYR A 110 -27.31 -6.74 -15.66
CA TYR A 110 -26.26 -7.73 -15.34
C TYR A 110 -26.59 -8.61 -14.15
N PHE A 111 -27.39 -8.09 -13.22
CA PHE A 111 -27.66 -8.73 -11.93
C PHE A 111 -29.09 -9.28 -11.81
N GLY A 112 -29.93 -9.06 -12.83
CA GLY A 112 -31.33 -9.45 -12.85
C GLY A 112 -32.26 -8.29 -12.49
N GLU A 113 -33.54 -8.40 -12.86
CA GLU A 113 -34.56 -7.37 -12.61
C GLU A 113 -35.49 -7.72 -11.44
N THR A 114 -35.45 -8.96 -10.96
CA THR A 114 -36.31 -9.40 -9.86
C THR A 114 -35.87 -8.78 -8.53
N ALA A 115 -36.81 -8.51 -7.63
CA ALA A 115 -36.53 -7.89 -6.32
C ALA A 115 -35.50 -8.70 -5.50
N LYS A 116 -35.57 -10.04 -5.56
CA LYS A 116 -34.67 -10.97 -4.85
C LYS A 116 -33.23 -10.96 -5.37
N ASP A 117 -32.99 -10.42 -6.57
CA ASP A 117 -31.66 -10.38 -7.17
C ASP A 117 -31.02 -8.99 -7.10
N GLN A 118 -31.80 -7.93 -6.85
CA GLN A 118 -31.31 -6.54 -6.88
C GLN A 118 -30.17 -6.28 -5.89
N TRP A 119 -30.12 -6.96 -4.75
CA TRP A 119 -29.06 -6.80 -3.75
C TRP A 119 -27.66 -7.04 -4.33
N LYS A 120 -27.55 -7.91 -5.34
CA LYS A 120 -26.29 -8.22 -6.03
C LYS A 120 -25.67 -6.98 -6.66
N ARG A 121 -26.47 -5.98 -7.05
CA ARG A 121 -26.01 -4.71 -7.64
C ARG A 121 -25.15 -3.90 -6.67
N ILE A 122 -25.48 -3.91 -5.38
CA ILE A 122 -24.67 -3.25 -4.35
C ILE A 122 -23.41 -4.06 -4.06
N ILE A 123 -23.55 -5.38 -3.87
CA ILE A 123 -22.46 -6.22 -3.38
C ILE A 123 -21.42 -6.53 -4.47
N TYR A 124 -21.88 -6.84 -5.68
CA TYR A 124 -21.03 -7.20 -6.81
C TYR A 124 -20.86 -6.05 -7.81
N GLY A 125 -21.49 -4.90 -7.59
CA GLY A 125 -21.34 -3.72 -8.45
C GLY A 125 -19.90 -3.21 -8.56
N SER A 126 -19.06 -3.50 -7.58
CA SER A 126 -17.62 -3.21 -7.57
C SER A 126 -16.85 -3.92 -8.69
N ILE A 127 -17.37 -5.04 -9.24
CA ILE A 127 -16.78 -5.73 -10.40
C ILE A 127 -16.72 -4.80 -11.61
N LEU A 128 -17.77 -3.99 -11.80
CA LEU A 128 -17.85 -3.01 -12.89
C LEU A 128 -16.99 -1.75 -12.63
N HIS A 129 -16.59 -1.51 -11.37
CA HIS A 129 -15.78 -0.35 -10.94
C HIS A 129 -14.29 -0.68 -10.74
N THR A 130 -13.93 -1.96 -10.73
CA THR A 130 -12.54 -2.38 -10.50
C THR A 130 -11.67 -1.80 -11.61
N GLY A 131 -10.69 -0.96 -11.24
CA GLY A 131 -9.71 -0.46 -12.17
C GLY A 131 -8.84 -1.61 -12.67
N CYS A 132 -8.82 -1.81 -13.98
CA CYS A 132 -8.03 -2.85 -14.62
C CYS A 132 -6.74 -2.24 -15.16
N LYS A 133 -5.62 -2.97 -15.08
CA LYS A 133 -4.37 -2.60 -15.78
C LYS A 133 -4.65 -2.39 -17.27
N LYS A 134 -5.53 -3.23 -17.84
CA LYS A 134 -5.90 -3.22 -19.25
C LYS A 134 -7.35 -3.66 -19.46
N LEU A 135 -8.03 -3.12 -20.47
CA LEU A 135 -9.30 -3.64 -20.98
C LEU A 135 -9.16 -4.08 -22.43
N VAL A 136 -9.47 -5.32 -22.75
CA VAL A 136 -9.46 -5.88 -24.11
C VAL A 136 -10.83 -6.43 -24.47
N TYR A 137 -11.18 -6.41 -25.74
CA TYR A 137 -12.35 -7.13 -26.23
C TYR A 137 -11.99 -8.09 -27.33
N LYS A 138 -12.73 -9.21 -27.39
CA LYS A 138 -12.60 -10.21 -28.44
C LYS A 138 -13.97 -10.84 -28.72
N GLN A 139 -14.30 -10.99 -30.01
CA GLN A 139 -15.35 -11.89 -30.46
C GLN A 139 -14.86 -13.33 -30.27
N MET A 140 -15.54 -14.09 -29.42
CA MET A 140 -15.10 -15.43 -29.01
C MET A 140 -16.23 -16.44 -28.96
N LYS A 141 -15.88 -17.71 -29.12
CA LYS A 141 -16.70 -18.85 -28.71
C LYS A 141 -16.27 -19.24 -27.29
N TYR A 142 -17.23 -19.48 -26.41
CA TYR A 142 -16.95 -19.80 -25.01
C TYR A 142 -17.94 -20.83 -24.46
N VAL A 143 -17.51 -21.55 -23.43
CA VAL A 143 -18.32 -22.55 -22.74
C VAL A 143 -18.61 -22.09 -21.32
N VAL A 144 -19.86 -22.22 -20.88
CA VAL A 144 -20.26 -22.03 -19.49
C VAL A 144 -20.41 -23.40 -18.83
N VAL A 145 -19.67 -23.62 -17.73
CA VAL A 145 -19.53 -24.93 -17.07
C VAL A 145 -19.90 -24.85 -15.59
N ASP A 146 -20.15 -26.00 -14.96
CA ASP A 146 -20.41 -26.09 -13.51
C ASP A 146 -19.22 -26.76 -12.81
N ASP A 147 -18.42 -25.97 -12.09
CA ASP A 147 -17.20 -26.43 -11.41
C ASP A 147 -17.45 -27.37 -10.22
N GLU A 148 -18.71 -27.61 -9.85
CA GLU A 148 -19.10 -28.60 -8.84
C GLU A 148 -19.63 -29.91 -9.43
N ASN A 149 -19.83 -29.97 -10.76
CA ASN A 149 -20.46 -31.12 -11.39
C ASN A 149 -19.55 -32.37 -11.43
N LYS A 150 -20.18 -33.53 -11.22
CA LYS A 150 -19.55 -34.86 -11.27
C LYS A 150 -20.29 -35.77 -12.25
N ASP A 151 -19.60 -36.75 -12.81
CA ASP A 151 -20.20 -37.82 -13.60
C ASP A 151 -20.90 -38.88 -12.73
N ALA A 152 -21.46 -39.92 -13.36
CA ALA A 152 -22.18 -41.00 -12.66
C ALA A 152 -21.28 -41.86 -11.75
N ASP A 153 -19.98 -41.87 -12.01
CA ASP A 153 -18.97 -42.60 -11.25
C ASP A 153 -18.34 -41.72 -10.14
N GLY A 154 -18.74 -40.44 -10.07
CA GLY A 154 -18.28 -39.46 -9.10
C GLY A 154 -17.01 -38.71 -9.50
N ASN A 155 -16.54 -38.85 -10.75
CA ASN A 155 -15.38 -38.11 -11.25
C ASN A 155 -15.77 -36.69 -11.68
N ASP A 156 -14.78 -35.80 -11.69
CA ASP A 156 -14.95 -34.41 -12.07
C ASP A 156 -15.30 -34.28 -13.55
N LEU A 157 -16.42 -33.59 -13.83
CA LEU A 157 -16.91 -33.35 -15.18
C LEU A 157 -17.62 -32.00 -15.22
N ASP A 158 -16.85 -30.91 -15.29
CA ASP A 158 -17.38 -29.55 -15.25
C ASP A 158 -18.25 -29.20 -16.48
N ASP A 159 -17.95 -29.75 -17.66
CA ASP A 159 -18.73 -29.59 -18.87
C ASP A 159 -19.49 -30.87 -19.26
N ALA A 160 -20.65 -31.05 -18.63
CA ALA A 160 -21.56 -32.15 -18.95
C ALA A 160 -22.19 -32.03 -20.35
N VAL A 161 -22.18 -30.85 -20.99
CA VAL A 161 -22.82 -30.64 -22.30
C VAL A 161 -21.94 -31.19 -23.41
N ASN A 162 -20.64 -30.93 -23.36
CA ASN A 162 -19.68 -31.48 -24.32
C ASN A 162 -18.98 -32.75 -23.82
N ASN A 163 -19.25 -33.17 -22.59
CA ASN A 163 -18.64 -34.33 -21.93
C ASN A 163 -17.10 -34.23 -21.85
N ILE A 164 -16.63 -33.07 -21.38
CA ILE A 164 -15.20 -32.76 -21.22
C ILE A 164 -14.95 -32.27 -19.80
N HIS A 165 -13.81 -32.63 -19.22
CA HIS A 165 -13.33 -31.97 -18.02
C HIS A 165 -12.24 -30.94 -18.38
N TRP A 166 -12.57 -29.66 -18.20
CA TRP A 166 -11.70 -28.52 -18.49
C TRP A 166 -10.79 -28.12 -17.32
N GLU A 167 -10.87 -28.82 -16.19
CA GLU A 167 -10.08 -28.54 -14.98
C GLU A 167 -10.37 -27.12 -14.42
N THR A 168 -11.61 -26.64 -14.54
CA THR A 168 -12.04 -25.40 -13.88
C THR A 168 -12.16 -25.59 -12.35
N GLY A 169 -12.33 -24.49 -11.61
CA GLY A 169 -12.50 -24.50 -10.15
C GLY A 169 -13.31 -23.30 -9.65
N ASP A 170 -13.39 -23.11 -8.32
CA ASP A 170 -14.20 -22.04 -7.70
C ASP A 170 -13.73 -20.65 -8.16
N SER A 171 -14.44 -20.08 -9.12
CA SER A 171 -14.07 -18.83 -9.77
C SER A 171 -12.73 -18.90 -10.53
N HIS A 172 -12.35 -20.08 -11.05
CA HIS A 172 -11.17 -20.29 -11.88
C HIS A 172 -11.54 -20.72 -13.30
N ALA A 173 -11.40 -19.81 -14.26
CA ALA A 173 -11.67 -20.02 -15.68
C ALA A 173 -10.45 -20.58 -16.42
N LYS A 174 -10.66 -21.10 -17.63
CA LYS A 174 -9.59 -21.50 -18.56
C LYS A 174 -9.65 -20.74 -19.87
N ALA A 175 -8.49 -20.46 -20.45
CA ALA A 175 -8.35 -19.75 -21.71
C ALA A 175 -7.43 -20.50 -22.69
N SER A 176 -7.65 -20.27 -23.98
CA SER A 176 -6.70 -20.62 -25.04
C SER A 176 -5.44 -19.76 -24.92
N LYS A 177 -4.32 -20.22 -25.51
CA LYS A 177 -3.07 -19.46 -25.54
C LYS A 177 -3.25 -18.08 -26.17
N ALA A 178 -4.02 -17.99 -27.26
CA ALA A 178 -4.31 -16.72 -27.93
C ALA A 178 -5.07 -15.72 -27.03
N LEU A 179 -5.98 -16.20 -26.17
CA LEU A 179 -6.66 -15.33 -25.21
C LEU A 179 -5.74 -14.91 -24.05
N MET A 180 -4.92 -15.82 -23.54
CA MET A 180 -3.92 -15.50 -22.50
C MET A 180 -2.94 -14.43 -22.99
N GLN A 181 -2.40 -14.57 -24.20
CA GLN A 181 -1.54 -13.58 -24.84
C GLN A 181 -2.24 -12.23 -25.01
N LEU A 182 -3.51 -12.21 -25.42
CA LEU A 182 -4.28 -10.96 -25.54
C LEU A 182 -4.44 -10.24 -24.19
N LEU A 183 -4.66 -11.00 -23.11
CA LEU A 183 -4.81 -10.48 -21.74
C LEU A 183 -3.47 -9.97 -21.18
N GLY A 184 -2.36 -10.67 -21.42
CA GLY A 184 -1.05 -10.47 -20.77
C GLY A 184 0.01 -9.62 -21.50
N LEU A 185 -0.31 -8.84 -22.54
CA LEU A 185 0.73 -8.05 -23.26
C LEU A 185 1.49 -7.05 -22.35
N PRO A 186 2.80 -6.85 -22.63
CA PRO A 186 3.16 -5.79 -23.56
C PRO A 186 4.02 -6.30 -24.73
N LEU A 187 3.78 -5.80 -25.95
CA LEU A 187 4.82 -5.85 -26.99
C LEU A 187 5.88 -4.75 -26.77
N GLN A 188 5.72 -3.85 -25.80
CA GLN A 188 6.65 -2.76 -25.54
C GLN A 188 6.62 -2.37 -24.06
N GLN A 189 7.71 -2.65 -23.34
CA GLN A 189 8.00 -2.09 -22.03
C GLN A 189 9.12 -1.07 -22.20
N PHE A 190 8.83 0.21 -21.93
CA PHE A 190 9.87 1.25 -21.92
C PHE A 190 10.96 0.85 -20.93
N ASN A 191 12.15 0.57 -21.45
CA ASN A 191 13.34 0.32 -20.66
C ASN A 191 13.99 1.68 -20.36
N PRO A 192 13.93 2.15 -19.10
CA PRO A 192 14.46 3.47 -18.74
C PRO A 192 15.99 3.56 -18.82
N ASP A 193 16.69 2.42 -18.85
CA ASP A 193 18.15 2.37 -18.92
C ASP A 193 18.66 2.44 -20.37
N THR A 194 17.88 1.93 -21.33
CA THR A 194 18.22 1.98 -22.76
C THR A 194 17.49 3.10 -23.51
N GLY A 195 16.38 3.61 -22.97
CA GLY A 195 15.53 4.59 -23.63
C GLY A 195 14.68 4.02 -24.77
N GLU A 196 14.64 2.70 -24.91
CA GLU A 196 13.92 1.99 -25.97
C GLU A 196 12.83 1.10 -25.36
N ASP A 197 11.79 0.81 -26.15
CA ASP A 197 10.77 -0.16 -25.77
C ASP A 197 11.29 -1.59 -26.01
N GLU A 198 11.27 -2.44 -24.98
CA GLU A 198 11.59 -3.86 -25.11
C GLU A 198 10.33 -4.68 -25.41
N GLU A 199 10.42 -5.57 -26.41
CA GLU A 199 9.43 -6.60 -26.67
C GLU A 199 9.56 -7.73 -25.63
N LEU A 200 8.54 -7.92 -24.79
CA LEU A 200 8.45 -9.06 -23.88
C LEU A 200 7.40 -10.05 -24.40
N GLU A 201 7.78 -11.32 -24.50
CA GLU A 201 6.83 -12.39 -24.80
C GLU A 201 5.91 -12.63 -23.58
N PRO A 202 4.57 -12.62 -23.73
CA PRO A 202 3.65 -12.93 -22.64
C PRO A 202 3.84 -14.37 -22.16
N ASP A 203 3.97 -14.58 -20.85
CA ASP A 203 3.98 -15.92 -20.25
C ASP A 203 2.55 -16.48 -20.18
N GLU A 204 2.16 -17.29 -21.17
CA GLU A 204 0.82 -17.92 -21.18
C GLU A 204 0.54 -18.80 -19.96
N ASN A 205 1.57 -19.31 -19.28
CA ASN A 205 1.39 -20.19 -18.12
C ASN A 205 1.11 -19.41 -16.84
N LYS A 206 1.30 -18.08 -16.86
CA LYS A 206 1.03 -17.21 -15.71
C LYS A 206 -0.48 -16.98 -15.54
N PRO A 207 -1.08 -17.43 -14.42
CA PRO A 207 -2.48 -17.18 -14.16
C PRO A 207 -2.76 -15.70 -13.91
N LEU A 208 -3.95 -15.25 -14.30
CA LEU A 208 -4.35 -13.84 -14.24
C LEU A 208 -5.62 -13.68 -13.42
N GLN A 209 -5.75 -12.60 -12.64
CA GLN A 209 -7.03 -12.17 -12.08
C GLN A 209 -7.77 -11.31 -13.10
N PHE A 210 -9.01 -11.71 -13.43
CA PHE A 210 -9.80 -11.04 -14.46
C PHE A 210 -11.12 -10.45 -13.95
N ARG A 211 -11.63 -9.52 -14.72
CA ARG A 211 -13.05 -9.12 -14.76
C ARG A 211 -13.53 -9.32 -16.18
N ALA A 212 -14.74 -9.82 -16.37
CA ALA A 212 -15.32 -10.00 -17.70
C ALA A 212 -16.75 -9.49 -17.73
N ALA A 213 -17.18 -9.06 -18.91
CA ALA A 213 -18.56 -8.72 -19.15
C ALA A 213 -18.96 -9.08 -20.58
N PHE A 214 -20.17 -9.60 -20.70
CA PHE A 214 -20.88 -9.69 -21.95
C PHE A 214 -21.98 -8.63 -21.98
N ARG A 215 -21.94 -7.78 -23.00
CA ARG A 215 -23.02 -6.85 -23.31
C ARG A 215 -23.60 -7.23 -24.66
N ASN A 216 -24.90 -7.42 -24.68
CA ASN A 216 -25.59 -8.03 -25.79
C ASN A 216 -26.37 -7.00 -26.64
N ASN A 217 -26.46 -7.27 -27.95
CA ASN A 217 -27.46 -6.71 -28.86
C ASN A 217 -28.40 -7.80 -29.46
N ASP A 218 -28.16 -9.09 -29.20
CA ASP A 218 -28.70 -10.27 -29.89
C ASP A 218 -29.37 -11.32 -28.93
N ASN A 219 -30.38 -10.94 -28.14
CA ASN A 219 -31.24 -11.79 -27.28
C ASN A 219 -30.63 -12.73 -26.20
N LEU A 220 -29.32 -12.95 -26.11
CA LEU A 220 -28.62 -13.50 -24.94
C LEU A 220 -28.69 -12.61 -23.67
N VAL A 221 -28.59 -13.23 -22.48
CA VAL A 221 -28.60 -12.52 -21.20
C VAL A 221 -27.26 -11.81 -20.96
N GLU A 222 -27.28 -10.51 -20.63
CA GLU A 222 -26.07 -9.78 -20.22
C GLU A 222 -25.56 -10.29 -18.87
N TRP A 223 -24.25 -10.49 -18.75
CA TRP A 223 -23.63 -11.06 -17.56
C TRP A 223 -22.27 -10.42 -17.27
N ILE A 224 -21.81 -10.57 -16.03
CA ILE A 224 -20.46 -10.21 -15.62
C ILE A 224 -19.79 -11.37 -14.87
N GLY A 225 -18.47 -11.43 -14.97
CA GLY A 225 -17.64 -12.43 -14.34
C GLY A 225 -16.48 -11.81 -13.58
N LYS A 226 -16.05 -12.49 -12.53
CA LYS A 226 -14.76 -12.27 -11.87
C LYS A 226 -14.14 -13.60 -11.49
N GLY A 227 -12.82 -13.66 -11.46
CA GLY A 227 -12.11 -14.86 -11.04
C GLY A 227 -10.63 -14.79 -11.36
N THR A 228 -9.99 -15.93 -11.31
CA THR A 228 -8.69 -16.18 -11.93
C THR A 228 -8.88 -16.94 -13.25
N ILE A 229 -7.92 -16.82 -14.16
CA ILE A 229 -7.91 -17.53 -15.44
C ILE A 229 -6.53 -18.10 -15.70
N GLY A 230 -6.47 -19.36 -16.14
CA GLY A 230 -5.24 -20.03 -16.53
C GLY A 230 -5.32 -20.61 -17.95
N TYR A 231 -4.17 -20.80 -18.57
CA TYR A 231 -4.09 -21.50 -19.85
C TYR A 231 -4.53 -22.97 -19.72
N ASN A 232 -5.30 -23.47 -20.69
CA ASN A 232 -5.55 -24.90 -20.86
C ASN A 232 -5.26 -25.32 -22.31
N PRO A 233 -4.26 -26.20 -22.56
CA PRO A 233 -3.92 -26.66 -23.90
C PRO A 233 -5.08 -27.30 -24.67
N LYS A 234 -6.05 -27.93 -23.98
CA LYS A 234 -7.23 -28.53 -24.61
C LYS A 234 -8.05 -27.51 -25.40
N LEU A 235 -7.94 -26.21 -25.07
CA LEU A 235 -8.66 -25.15 -25.78
C LEU A 235 -8.03 -24.80 -27.12
N ASP A 236 -6.71 -24.95 -27.28
CA ASP A 236 -6.01 -24.64 -28.54
C ASP A 236 -6.35 -25.64 -29.65
N ASP A 237 -6.69 -26.88 -29.27
CA ASP A 237 -7.20 -27.92 -30.18
C ASP A 237 -8.73 -27.89 -30.36
N SER A 238 -9.40 -26.90 -29.76
CA SER A 238 -10.86 -26.75 -29.78
C SER A 238 -11.30 -25.52 -30.59
N GLU A 239 -12.62 -25.35 -30.75
CA GLU A 239 -13.19 -24.12 -31.32
C GLU A 239 -13.41 -23.00 -30.29
N PHE A 240 -13.15 -23.24 -29.00
CA PHE A 240 -13.44 -22.33 -27.90
C PHE A 240 -12.21 -21.53 -27.47
N ASP A 241 -12.40 -20.24 -27.19
CA ASP A 241 -11.34 -19.38 -26.63
C ASP A 241 -11.33 -19.39 -25.09
N LEU A 242 -12.48 -19.68 -24.47
CA LEU A 242 -12.73 -19.49 -23.04
C LEU A 242 -13.67 -20.57 -22.49
N VAL A 243 -13.34 -21.06 -21.30
CA VAL A 243 -14.25 -21.83 -20.43
C VAL A 243 -14.43 -21.06 -19.14
N ILE A 244 -15.67 -20.70 -18.81
CA ILE A 244 -15.99 -19.91 -17.61
C ILE A 244 -16.95 -20.67 -16.69
N PRO A 245 -16.56 -20.95 -15.43
CA PRO A 245 -17.42 -21.68 -14.52
C PRO A 245 -18.55 -20.80 -13.93
N LEU A 246 -19.66 -21.42 -13.53
CA LEU A 246 -20.80 -20.75 -12.89
C LEU A 246 -20.41 -20.01 -11.62
N SER A 247 -19.38 -20.46 -10.91
CA SER A 247 -18.81 -19.77 -9.75
C SER A 247 -18.21 -18.41 -10.14
N SER A 248 -17.58 -18.25 -11.30
CA SER A 248 -17.03 -16.96 -11.79
C SER A 248 -18.11 -15.92 -12.13
N LEU A 249 -19.29 -16.36 -12.55
CA LEU A 249 -20.39 -15.49 -13.00
C LEU A 249 -21.16 -14.90 -11.81
N LYS A 250 -21.17 -13.56 -11.69
CA LYS A 250 -21.82 -12.85 -10.57
C LYS A 250 -23.02 -12.05 -11.09
N GLY A 251 -24.23 -12.46 -10.70
CA GLY A 251 -25.47 -11.85 -11.22
C GLY A 251 -26.26 -12.84 -12.06
N ASN A 252 -26.55 -12.46 -13.30
CA ASN A 252 -27.12 -13.32 -14.31
C ASN A 252 -26.11 -14.41 -14.70
N LYS A 253 -26.61 -15.63 -14.88
CA LYS A 253 -25.82 -16.78 -15.31
C LYS A 253 -26.44 -17.34 -16.59
N PRO A 254 -25.71 -17.38 -17.72
CA PRO A 254 -26.17 -18.09 -18.91
C PRO A 254 -26.38 -19.58 -18.62
N ALA A 255 -27.11 -20.26 -19.50
CA ALA A 255 -27.24 -21.71 -19.44
C ALA A 255 -25.88 -22.40 -19.64
N LEU A 256 -25.71 -23.60 -19.09
CA LEU A 256 -24.54 -24.43 -19.34
C LEU A 256 -24.40 -24.76 -20.83
N GLY A 257 -23.17 -24.92 -21.30
CA GLY A 257 -22.84 -25.27 -22.69
C GLY A 257 -22.27 -24.11 -23.50
N ASN A 258 -22.48 -24.17 -24.81
CA ASN A 258 -21.71 -23.40 -25.80
C ASN A 258 -22.36 -22.07 -26.15
N HIS A 259 -21.56 -21.01 -26.20
CA HIS A 259 -21.99 -19.65 -26.48
C HIS A 259 -21.00 -18.95 -27.42
N GLN A 260 -21.46 -17.87 -28.04
CA GLN A 260 -20.62 -16.99 -28.84
C GLN A 260 -20.98 -15.54 -28.53
N GLY A 261 -19.98 -14.67 -28.42
CA GLY A 261 -20.21 -13.27 -28.14
C GLY A 261 -18.93 -12.44 -28.13
N LYS A 262 -19.11 -11.12 -28.26
CA LYS A 262 -18.04 -10.16 -28.07
C LYS A 262 -17.92 -9.84 -26.58
N LEU A 263 -16.88 -10.34 -25.94
CA LEU A 263 -16.65 -10.14 -24.52
C LEU A 263 -15.68 -8.99 -24.29
N LEU A 264 -15.93 -8.20 -23.25
CA LEU A 264 -14.97 -7.24 -22.70
C LEU A 264 -14.31 -7.86 -21.47
N PHE A 265 -12.99 -7.94 -21.48
CA PHE A 265 -12.15 -8.45 -20.41
C PHE A 265 -11.29 -7.35 -19.83
N GLY A 266 -11.10 -7.40 -18.51
CA GLY A 266 -10.18 -6.55 -17.78
C GLY A 266 -9.17 -7.40 -17.03
N LEU A 267 -7.88 -7.11 -17.24
CA LEU A 267 -6.79 -7.65 -16.43
C LEU A 267 -6.69 -6.82 -15.15
N VAL A 268 -6.84 -7.45 -13.99
CA VAL A 268 -6.68 -6.79 -12.68
C VAL A 268 -5.24 -6.92 -12.21
N PHE A 269 -4.78 -8.16 -12.02
CA PHE A 269 -3.41 -8.49 -11.62
C PHE A 269 -2.97 -9.80 -12.28
N GLU A 270 -1.68 -9.99 -12.38
CA GLU A 270 -1.06 -11.26 -12.81
C GLU A 270 -0.63 -12.02 -11.54
N GLY A 271 -0.31 -13.31 -11.67
CA GLY A 271 0.43 -14.02 -10.62
C GLY A 271 1.72 -13.28 -10.29
N GLU A 272 1.87 -12.82 -9.05
CA GLU A 272 3.03 -12.05 -8.62
C GLU A 272 3.45 -12.42 -7.19
N LEU A 273 4.77 -12.48 -6.98
CA LEU A 273 5.37 -12.66 -5.66
C LEU A 273 5.29 -11.34 -4.88
N ARG A 274 4.42 -11.28 -3.88
CA ARG A 274 4.32 -10.10 -3.02
C ARG A 274 5.07 -10.34 -1.72
N ARG A 275 5.94 -9.42 -1.33
CA ARG A 275 6.39 -9.33 0.06
C ARG A 275 5.33 -8.59 0.88
N ALA A 276 4.90 -9.20 1.97
CA ALA A 276 3.94 -8.63 2.89
C ALA A 276 4.42 -8.74 4.34
N LYS A 277 3.82 -7.92 5.22
CA LYS A 277 4.15 -7.87 6.65
C LYS A 277 3.01 -8.51 7.43
N PRO A 278 3.30 -9.32 8.47
CA PRO A 278 2.24 -9.81 9.34
C PRO A 278 1.58 -8.63 10.02
N GLY A 279 0.26 -8.58 9.98
CA GLY A 279 -0.45 -7.85 11.03
C GLY A 279 -0.18 -8.51 12.39
N TRP A 280 -0.61 -7.84 13.45
CA TRP A 280 -0.57 -8.39 14.82
C TRP A 280 -1.34 -9.74 14.94
N MET A 281 -2.25 -10.02 14.00
CA MET A 281 -3.11 -11.20 14.03
C MET A 281 -2.38 -12.54 13.92
N LEU A 282 -1.17 -12.59 13.33
CA LEU A 282 -0.38 -13.83 13.28
C LEU A 282 0.32 -14.08 14.62
N LEU A 283 1.03 -13.06 15.12
CA LEU A 283 1.94 -13.22 16.26
C LEU A 283 1.23 -13.42 17.59
N GLN A 284 -0.05 -13.02 17.70
CA GLN A 284 -0.84 -13.24 18.92
C GLN A 284 -1.05 -14.74 19.26
N TRP A 285 -0.84 -15.65 18.30
CA TRP A 285 -1.02 -17.09 18.49
C TRP A 285 0.22 -17.80 19.02
N PHE A 286 1.36 -17.10 19.07
CA PHE A 286 2.62 -17.65 19.56
C PHE A 286 3.00 -16.97 20.86
N SER A 287 3.62 -17.70 21.79
CA SER A 287 4.20 -17.06 22.97
C SER A 287 5.41 -16.22 22.58
N PHE A 288 5.66 -15.15 23.34
CA PHE A 288 6.83 -14.31 23.15
C PHE A 288 8.14 -15.12 23.26
N GLU A 289 8.16 -16.14 24.11
CA GLU A 289 9.31 -17.04 24.30
C GLU A 289 9.59 -17.87 23.05
N VAL A 290 8.54 -18.34 22.35
CA VAL A 290 8.71 -19.03 21.05
C VAL A 290 9.33 -18.08 20.03
N LEU A 291 8.84 -16.83 19.95
CA LEU A 291 9.42 -15.81 19.07
C LEU A 291 10.89 -15.53 19.42
N GLN A 292 11.23 -15.49 20.71
CA GLN A 292 12.59 -15.27 21.19
C GLN A 292 13.53 -16.43 20.82
N LYS A 293 13.09 -17.69 20.94
CA LYS A 293 13.89 -18.86 20.55
C LYS A 293 14.21 -18.88 19.06
N ASP A 294 13.33 -18.33 18.23
CA ASP A 294 13.54 -18.12 16.79
C ASP A 294 14.31 -16.82 16.46
N ASN A 295 14.88 -16.16 17.46
CA ASN A 295 15.61 -14.89 17.35
C ASN A 295 14.82 -13.72 16.75
N ILE A 296 13.49 -13.82 16.66
CA ILE A 296 12.64 -12.74 16.14
C ILE A 296 12.75 -11.53 17.07
N ILE A 297 12.65 -11.75 18.38
CA ILE A 297 12.72 -10.68 19.38
C ILE A 297 14.11 -10.05 19.42
N SER A 298 15.19 -10.84 19.44
CA SER A 298 16.55 -10.27 19.42
C SER A 298 16.87 -9.49 18.13
N LYS A 299 16.33 -9.91 16.97
CA LYS A 299 16.44 -9.14 15.73
C LYS A 299 15.62 -7.85 15.80
N LEU A 300 14.42 -7.89 16.39
CA LEU A 300 13.61 -6.71 16.66
C LEU A 300 14.37 -5.70 17.54
N GLU A 301 14.91 -6.15 18.68
CA GLU A 301 15.70 -5.32 19.60
C GLU A 301 16.91 -4.69 18.91
N ALA A 302 17.67 -5.46 18.13
CA ALA A 302 18.80 -4.95 17.37
C ALA A 302 18.38 -3.88 16.34
N LYS A 303 17.25 -4.08 15.64
CA LYS A 303 16.71 -3.08 14.69
C LYS A 303 16.21 -1.84 15.42
N CYS A 304 15.52 -1.99 16.55
CA CYS A 304 15.07 -0.90 17.40
C CYS A 304 16.23 -0.08 17.97
N ASP A 305 17.28 -0.73 18.46
CA ASP A 305 18.48 -0.06 18.98
C ASP A 305 19.18 0.74 17.87
N ARG A 306 19.41 0.13 16.71
CA ARG A 306 19.99 0.81 15.54
C ARG A 306 19.19 2.05 15.13
N LEU A 307 17.86 1.93 15.07
CA LEU A 307 16.98 3.06 14.76
C LEU A 307 17.04 4.16 15.82
N SER A 308 17.02 3.78 17.10
CA SER A 308 17.10 4.73 18.22
C SER A 308 18.44 5.48 18.21
N GLN A 309 19.56 4.80 17.95
CA GLN A 309 20.87 5.46 17.86
C GLN A 309 20.93 6.48 16.71
N ALA A 310 20.32 6.16 15.56
CA ALA A 310 20.29 7.04 14.41
C ALA A 310 19.41 8.31 14.59
N TYR A 311 18.46 8.34 15.52
CA TYR A 311 17.52 9.46 15.69
C TYR A 311 18.15 10.83 15.96
N ASN A 312 19.42 10.86 16.37
CA ASN A 312 20.18 12.11 16.60
C ASN A 312 20.95 12.57 15.34
N SER A 313 20.86 11.84 14.23
CA SER A 313 21.56 12.11 12.98
C SER A 313 20.64 11.84 11.79
N ILE A 314 20.20 12.90 11.12
CA ILE A 314 19.38 12.75 9.91
C ILE A 314 20.12 12.01 8.80
N THR A 315 21.46 12.07 8.79
CA THR A 315 22.33 11.33 7.88
C THR A 315 22.29 9.83 8.18
N ASP A 316 22.31 9.45 9.46
CA ASP A 316 22.26 8.03 9.87
C ASP A 316 20.86 7.46 9.61
N LEU A 317 19.81 8.26 9.82
CA LEU A 317 18.44 7.89 9.45
C LEU A 317 18.30 7.73 7.94
N ALA A 318 18.87 8.65 7.16
CA ALA A 318 18.92 8.55 5.71
C ALA A 318 19.66 7.28 5.27
N GLU A 319 20.75 6.92 5.95
CA GLU A 319 21.48 5.70 5.66
C GLU A 319 20.70 4.43 6.01
N ILE A 320 20.01 4.41 7.15
CA ILE A 320 19.09 3.30 7.47
C ILE A 320 17.99 3.21 6.42
N LEU A 321 17.40 4.33 6.00
CA LEU A 321 16.38 4.36 4.95
C LEU A 321 16.92 3.87 3.61
N ARG A 322 18.16 4.21 3.25
CA ARG A 322 18.83 3.69 2.05
C ARG A 322 19.03 2.19 2.14
N ILE A 323 19.50 1.68 3.28
CA ILE A 323 19.75 0.26 3.49
C ILE A 323 18.44 -0.54 3.48
N ASP A 324 17.44 -0.13 4.26
CA ASP A 324 16.12 -0.77 4.28
C ASP A 324 15.49 -0.81 2.87
N GLN A 325 15.78 0.19 2.02
CA GLN A 325 15.34 0.23 0.63
C GLN A 325 16.21 -0.64 -0.29
N THR A 326 17.53 -0.67 -0.14
CA THR A 326 18.40 -1.57 -0.92
C THR A 326 18.10 -3.03 -0.60
N GLU A 327 17.82 -3.36 0.66
CA GLU A 327 17.27 -4.66 1.06
C GLU A 327 15.93 -4.91 0.35
N ALA A 328 15.03 -3.93 0.35
CA ALA A 328 13.76 -4.06 -0.36
C ALA A 328 13.91 -4.19 -1.90
N GLU A 329 14.87 -3.50 -2.52
CA GLU A 329 15.17 -3.54 -3.96
C GLU A 329 15.82 -4.88 -4.35
N ALA A 330 16.81 -5.35 -3.60
CA ALA A 330 17.39 -6.68 -3.78
C ALA A 330 16.33 -7.78 -3.60
N GLU A 331 15.43 -7.62 -2.62
CA GLU A 331 14.28 -8.50 -2.42
C GLU A 331 13.24 -8.43 -3.58
N ILE A 332 13.22 -7.35 -4.37
CA ILE A 332 12.36 -7.18 -5.56
C ILE A 332 13.04 -7.75 -6.81
N GLU A 333 14.36 -7.56 -6.98
CA GLU A 333 15.14 -8.11 -8.11
C GLU A 333 15.13 -9.64 -8.14
N GLU A 334 14.97 -10.31 -6.99
CA GLU A 334 14.74 -11.76 -6.92
C GLU A 334 13.33 -12.20 -7.40
N GLY A 335 12.45 -11.29 -7.85
CA GLY A 335 11.11 -11.65 -8.35
C GLY A 335 10.27 -10.49 -8.92
N SER A 336 10.79 -9.70 -9.85
CA SER A 336 10.10 -8.50 -10.38
C SER A 336 9.13 -8.83 -11.55
N ASP A 337 8.08 -8.04 -11.85
CA ASP A 337 8.17 -6.62 -12.12
C ASP A 337 6.90 -5.79 -11.78
N LYS A 338 7.15 -4.69 -11.05
CA LYS A 338 6.32 -3.48 -10.87
C LYS A 338 4.97 -3.64 -10.15
N LEU A 339 5.06 -3.71 -8.82
CA LEU A 339 4.00 -3.35 -7.85
C LEU A 339 3.43 -1.94 -8.15
N GLN A 340 2.31 -1.87 -8.86
CA GLN A 340 1.51 -0.65 -8.97
C GLN A 340 0.55 -0.49 -7.79
N SER A 341 0.53 0.74 -7.27
CA SER A 341 -0.65 1.46 -6.73
C SER A 341 -0.82 1.73 -5.23
N GLU A 342 0.25 1.75 -4.43
CA GLU A 342 0.30 2.63 -3.23
C GLU A 342 1.54 3.53 -3.12
N ALA A 343 2.60 3.27 -3.91
CA ALA A 343 3.93 3.80 -3.64
C ALA A 343 4.42 5.00 -4.49
N GLU A 344 3.65 5.55 -5.44
CA GLU A 344 4.18 6.68 -6.24
C GLU A 344 4.29 8.00 -5.47
N TYR A 345 3.57 8.14 -4.35
CA TYR A 345 3.75 9.28 -3.43
C TYR A 345 4.73 8.98 -2.30
N GLU A 346 4.92 7.70 -1.94
CA GLU A 346 5.82 7.30 -0.85
C GLU A 346 7.28 7.11 -1.30
N ASN A 347 7.56 6.87 -2.59
CA ASN A 347 8.92 6.50 -3.03
C ASN A 347 9.78 7.65 -3.58
N THR A 348 9.22 8.81 -3.94
CA THR A 348 10.01 9.96 -4.42
C THR A 348 10.99 10.49 -3.37
N MET A 349 10.56 10.58 -2.10
CA MET A 349 11.43 11.03 -1.01
C MET A 349 12.61 10.07 -0.81
N ILE A 350 12.37 8.76 -0.84
CA ILE A 350 13.43 7.76 -0.67
C ILE A 350 14.43 7.84 -1.83
N ARG A 351 13.97 8.07 -3.06
CA ARG A 351 14.84 8.31 -4.22
C ARG A 351 15.71 9.57 -4.04
N ILE A 352 15.15 10.66 -3.50
CA ILE A 352 15.90 11.88 -3.18
C ILE A 352 16.96 11.60 -2.10
N ILE A 353 16.60 10.92 -1.01
CA ILE A 353 17.54 10.56 0.05
C ILE A 353 18.68 9.67 -0.50
N LYS A 354 18.38 8.73 -1.40
CA LYS A 354 19.37 7.86 -2.06
C LYS A 354 20.34 8.67 -2.92
N ALA A 355 19.83 9.64 -3.69
CA ALA A 355 20.61 10.49 -4.57
C ALA A 355 21.44 11.55 -3.83
N ASP A 356 20.93 12.06 -2.71
CA ASP A 356 21.57 13.11 -1.91
C ASP A 356 22.73 12.59 -1.05
N LYS A 357 23.80 12.13 -1.69
CA LYS A 357 25.00 11.62 -1.01
C LYS A 357 25.76 12.71 -0.25
N ALA A 358 25.66 13.96 -0.69
CA ALA A 358 26.29 15.12 -0.04
C ALA A 358 25.47 15.72 1.12
N GLY A 359 24.20 15.33 1.28
CA GLY A 359 23.33 15.78 2.37
C GLY A 359 22.70 17.16 2.16
N LEU A 360 22.65 17.64 0.91
CA LEU A 360 22.22 18.99 0.52
C LEU A 360 20.75 19.28 0.82
N LEU A 361 19.88 18.27 0.81
CA LEU A 361 18.45 18.38 1.07
C LEU A 361 18.01 17.63 2.32
N LEU A 362 18.89 16.93 3.04
CA LEU A 362 18.49 16.16 4.22
C LEU A 362 17.78 17.01 5.28
N LEU A 363 18.20 18.27 5.46
CA LEU A 363 17.57 19.22 6.38
C LEU A 363 16.42 20.01 5.76
N HIS A 364 16.13 19.83 4.47
CA HIS A 364 15.05 20.52 3.80
C HIS A 364 13.70 20.16 4.48
N PRO A 365 12.81 21.13 4.80
CA PRO A 365 11.57 20.87 5.53
C PRO A 365 10.72 19.73 4.96
N TYR A 366 10.55 19.70 3.64
CA TYR A 366 9.84 18.62 2.94
C TYR A 366 10.46 17.24 3.21
N VAL A 367 11.78 17.14 3.19
CA VAL A 367 12.49 15.87 3.39
C VAL A 367 12.39 15.44 4.86
N VAL A 368 12.58 16.36 5.81
CA VAL A 368 12.46 16.10 7.25
C VAL A 368 11.07 15.58 7.62
N THR A 369 10.00 16.24 7.16
CA THR A 369 8.62 15.82 7.44
C THR A 369 8.35 14.42 6.91
N ARG A 370 8.77 14.12 5.68
CA ARG A 370 8.62 12.79 5.09
C ARG A 370 9.45 11.71 5.79
N ILE A 371 10.66 12.03 6.24
CA ILE A 371 11.46 11.13 7.08
C ILE A 371 10.71 10.81 8.38
N LYS A 372 10.12 11.79 9.06
CA LYS A 372 9.33 11.57 10.28
C LYS A 372 8.13 10.65 10.04
N GLU A 373 7.36 10.90 8.98
CA GLU A 373 6.23 10.04 8.58
C GLU A 373 6.68 8.61 8.28
N ARG A 374 7.79 8.44 7.55
CA ARG A 374 8.32 7.11 7.25
C ARG A 374 8.83 6.40 8.49
N MET A 375 9.54 7.10 9.37
CA MET A 375 10.01 6.54 10.64
C MET A 375 8.85 6.07 11.52
N ARG A 376 7.79 6.87 11.62
CA ARG A 376 6.55 6.45 12.29
C ARG A 376 6.03 5.12 11.72
N ALA A 377 5.96 4.99 10.39
CA ALA A 377 5.52 3.75 9.75
C ALA A 377 6.47 2.56 10.02
N VAL A 378 7.78 2.79 10.08
CA VAL A 378 8.75 1.74 10.47
C VAL A 378 8.48 1.27 11.90
N TRP A 379 8.39 2.17 12.87
CA TRP A 379 8.11 1.82 14.27
C TRP A 379 6.76 1.14 14.47
N LEU A 380 5.70 1.61 13.81
CA LEU A 380 4.40 0.94 13.80
C LEU A 380 4.49 -0.49 13.26
N ASN A 381 5.26 -0.71 12.20
CA ASN A 381 5.45 -2.06 11.65
C ASN A 381 6.25 -2.96 12.60
N LEU A 382 7.27 -2.43 13.28
CA LEU A 382 8.01 -3.18 14.30
C LEU A 382 7.09 -3.59 15.45
N ALA A 383 6.21 -2.70 15.91
CA ALA A 383 5.26 -2.98 16.99
C ALA A 383 4.16 -3.97 16.57
N LYS A 384 3.70 -3.94 15.32
CA LYS A 384 2.65 -4.84 14.79
C LYS A 384 3.18 -6.23 14.45
N ALA A 385 4.41 -6.32 13.95
CA ALA A 385 4.87 -7.46 13.16
C ALA A 385 6.26 -7.98 13.56
N ALA A 386 6.89 -7.39 14.58
CA ALA A 386 8.28 -7.66 14.96
C ALA A 386 9.31 -7.51 13.81
N GLY A 387 8.95 -6.79 12.74
CA GLY A 387 9.78 -6.65 11.55
C GLY A 387 9.83 -7.88 10.64
N ILE A 388 9.02 -8.92 10.89
CA ILE A 388 8.93 -10.12 10.05
C ILE A 388 8.35 -9.74 8.69
N ARG A 389 8.85 -10.40 7.64
CA ARG A 389 8.30 -10.36 6.28
C ARG A 389 8.01 -11.77 5.81
N PHE A 390 7.05 -11.90 4.92
CA PHE A 390 6.71 -13.16 4.26
C PHE A 390 6.36 -12.91 2.81
N TYR A 391 6.30 -14.00 2.05
CA TYR A 391 5.76 -13.95 0.71
C TYR A 391 4.25 -14.16 0.74
N SER A 392 3.58 -13.58 -0.23
CA SER A 392 2.16 -13.74 -0.47
C SER A 392 1.96 -14.00 -1.95
N THR A 393 1.29 -15.09 -2.29
CA THR A 393 1.10 -15.57 -3.66
C THR A 393 -0.38 -15.76 -3.97
N MET A 394 -0.75 -15.67 -5.24
CA MET A 394 -2.15 -15.87 -5.65
C MET A 394 -2.52 -17.35 -5.57
N ALA A 395 -3.66 -17.66 -4.95
CA ALA A 395 -4.17 -19.03 -4.83
C ALA A 395 -4.69 -19.53 -6.19
N GLN A 396 -4.32 -20.74 -6.57
CA GLN A 396 -4.80 -21.44 -7.77
C GLN A 396 -5.29 -22.85 -7.42
N PRO A 397 -6.35 -23.36 -8.06
CA PRO A 397 -6.82 -24.72 -7.80
C PRO A 397 -5.99 -25.73 -8.60
N ASP A 398 -5.56 -26.82 -7.96
CA ASP A 398 -4.90 -27.94 -8.62
C ASP A 398 -5.27 -29.28 -7.96
N GLU A 399 -6.26 -29.97 -8.53
CA GLU A 399 -6.75 -31.25 -8.03
C GLU A 399 -5.80 -32.41 -8.33
N SER A 400 -4.80 -32.24 -9.20
CA SER A 400 -3.81 -33.30 -9.45
C SER A 400 -3.03 -33.65 -8.18
N LEU A 401 -2.96 -32.73 -7.21
CA LEU A 401 -2.32 -32.91 -5.91
C LEU A 401 -3.24 -33.55 -4.85
N ALA A 402 -4.51 -33.81 -5.15
CA ALA A 402 -5.48 -34.34 -4.19
C ALA A 402 -5.10 -35.74 -3.66
N HIS A 403 -4.35 -36.53 -4.44
CA HIS A 403 -3.91 -37.89 -4.08
C HIS A 403 -3.02 -37.96 -2.81
N TYR A 404 -2.51 -36.83 -2.32
CA TYR A 404 -1.71 -36.76 -1.07
C TYR A 404 -2.54 -36.84 0.22
N HIS A 405 -3.85 -36.64 0.14
CA HIS A 405 -4.72 -36.66 1.31
C HIS A 405 -6.08 -37.31 1.02
N VAL A 406 -6.76 -37.70 2.09
CA VAL A 406 -8.16 -38.12 2.07
C VAL A 406 -8.95 -37.29 3.06
N VAL A 407 -10.21 -37.07 2.73
CA VAL A 407 -11.17 -36.38 3.61
C VAL A 407 -11.91 -37.43 4.41
N LEU A 408 -11.86 -37.32 5.72
CA LEU A 408 -12.65 -38.16 6.61
C LEU A 408 -14.12 -37.72 6.58
N PRO A 409 -15.07 -38.59 6.97
CA PRO A 409 -16.50 -38.24 6.98
C PRO A 409 -16.87 -37.02 7.82
N ASP A 410 -16.05 -36.68 8.81
CA ASP A 410 -16.20 -35.50 9.67
C ASP A 410 -15.55 -34.23 9.10
N GLY A 411 -15.04 -34.29 7.86
CA GLY A 411 -14.39 -33.18 7.16
C GLY A 411 -12.91 -33.00 7.50
N ARG A 412 -12.34 -33.79 8.42
CA ARG A 412 -10.91 -33.71 8.73
C ARG A 412 -10.07 -34.25 7.58
N ILE A 413 -8.96 -33.57 7.32
CA ILE A 413 -7.99 -33.98 6.30
C ILE A 413 -6.98 -34.94 6.95
N LYS A 414 -6.88 -36.15 6.41
CA LYS A 414 -5.88 -37.14 6.80
C LYS A 414 -4.88 -37.34 5.65
N GLY A 415 -3.60 -37.18 5.92
CA GLY A 415 -2.53 -37.29 4.93
C GLY A 415 -1.68 -36.03 4.87
N LYS A 416 -0.95 -35.86 3.76
CA LYS A 416 -0.06 -34.72 3.57
C LYS A 416 -0.81 -33.57 2.91
N LYS A 417 -0.68 -32.36 3.46
CA LYS A 417 -1.13 -31.13 2.81
C LYS A 417 -0.03 -30.68 1.85
N VAL A 418 -0.26 -30.83 0.55
CA VAL A 418 0.71 -30.54 -0.49
C VAL A 418 0.22 -29.40 -1.37
N PHE A 419 1.14 -28.53 -1.77
CA PHE A 419 0.91 -27.47 -2.74
C PHE A 419 2.10 -27.37 -3.71
N CYS A 420 1.92 -26.65 -4.81
CA CYS A 420 2.97 -26.26 -5.73
C CYS A 420 3.13 -24.75 -5.76
N ALA A 421 4.32 -24.26 -5.42
CA ALA A 421 4.74 -22.88 -5.66
C ALA A 421 6.18 -22.91 -6.22
N PRO A 422 6.33 -22.84 -7.56
CA PRO A 422 7.62 -23.04 -8.22
C PRO A 422 8.72 -22.04 -7.83
N ASP A 423 8.33 -20.81 -7.49
CA ASP A 423 9.27 -19.76 -7.05
C ASP A 423 9.95 -20.08 -5.70
N PHE A 424 9.49 -21.10 -5.00
CA PHE A 424 9.98 -21.51 -3.69
C PHE A 424 10.64 -22.87 -3.78
N GLU A 425 11.75 -23.03 -3.07
CA GLU A 425 12.38 -24.34 -2.89
C GLU A 425 11.38 -25.40 -2.37
N PRO A 426 11.49 -26.66 -2.81
CA PRO A 426 10.74 -27.75 -2.20
C PRO A 426 11.00 -27.87 -0.70
N GLY A 427 9.98 -28.26 0.08
CA GLY A 427 10.09 -28.45 1.53
C GLY A 427 8.85 -28.02 2.30
N GLU A 428 8.93 -28.03 3.64
CA GLU A 428 7.80 -27.66 4.51
C GLU A 428 7.72 -26.14 4.72
N TYR A 429 6.52 -25.58 4.60
CA TYR A 429 6.21 -24.16 4.75
C TYR A 429 5.11 -23.96 5.79
N ILE A 430 5.23 -22.86 6.53
CA ILE A 430 4.15 -22.28 7.32
C ILE A 430 3.25 -21.51 6.34
N VAL A 431 1.99 -21.93 6.28
CA VAL A 431 0.94 -21.40 5.41
C VAL A 431 -0.13 -20.75 6.26
N PHE A 432 -0.47 -19.50 5.98
CA PHE A 432 -1.53 -18.79 6.71
C PHE A 432 -2.17 -17.70 5.87
N CYS A 433 -3.30 -17.18 6.34
CA CYS A 433 -4.03 -16.14 5.64
C CYS A 433 -4.64 -15.07 6.59
N ASN A 434 -4.68 -13.81 6.18
CA ASN A 434 -5.38 -12.73 6.91
C ASN A 434 -6.75 -12.38 6.31
N PRO A 435 -7.77 -12.02 7.12
CA PRO A 435 -7.79 -12.08 8.59
C PRO A 435 -7.81 -13.53 9.09
N MET A 436 -7.18 -13.78 10.23
CA MET A 436 -7.18 -15.09 10.91
C MET A 436 -8.38 -15.20 11.85
N ARG A 437 -9.10 -16.32 11.78
CA ARG A 437 -10.24 -16.66 12.66
C ARG A 437 -9.78 -17.21 14.00
N HIS A 438 -8.72 -18.01 13.99
CA HIS A 438 -8.08 -18.68 15.12
C HIS A 438 -6.70 -19.21 14.71
N TRP A 439 -5.98 -19.85 15.62
CA TRP A 439 -4.65 -20.44 15.34
C TRP A 439 -4.67 -21.52 14.25
N GLY A 440 -5.78 -22.25 14.06
CA GLY A 440 -5.93 -23.25 12.98
C GLY A 440 -5.84 -22.71 11.55
N ASP A 441 -5.87 -21.38 11.36
CA ASP A 441 -5.61 -20.74 10.06
C ASP A 441 -4.11 -20.62 9.75
N CYS A 442 -3.24 -21.08 10.66
CA CYS A 442 -1.81 -21.22 10.46
C CYS A 442 -1.44 -22.72 10.47
N GLN A 443 -0.90 -23.21 9.36
CA GLN A 443 -0.74 -24.63 9.09
C GLN A 443 0.64 -24.95 8.49
N LEU A 444 1.05 -26.22 8.54
CA LEU A 444 2.28 -26.73 7.91
C LEU A 444 1.94 -27.55 6.67
N TRP A 445 2.40 -27.10 5.51
CA TRP A 445 2.16 -27.75 4.22
C TRP A 445 3.50 -28.00 3.50
N GLU A 446 3.55 -29.01 2.63
CA GLU A 446 4.74 -29.39 1.86
C GLU A 446 4.65 -28.80 0.45
N ASN A 447 5.63 -27.96 0.07
CA ASN A 447 5.82 -27.49 -1.30
C ASN A 447 6.45 -28.61 -2.13
N LYS A 448 5.79 -28.99 -3.21
CA LYS A 448 6.30 -29.93 -4.21
C LYS A 448 6.11 -29.33 -5.60
N HIS A 449 7.15 -29.45 -6.42
CA HIS A 449 7.12 -29.03 -7.81
C HIS A 449 6.51 -30.15 -8.65
N GLU A 450 5.19 -30.31 -8.52
CA GLU A 450 4.36 -31.32 -9.16
C GLU A 450 3.03 -30.68 -9.55
N GLY A 451 2.28 -31.30 -10.46
CA GLY A 451 0.96 -30.83 -10.88
C GLY A 451 0.98 -29.85 -12.05
N THR A 452 -0.17 -29.21 -12.29
CA THR A 452 -0.45 -28.41 -13.49
C THR A 452 0.37 -27.12 -13.54
N TYR A 453 0.68 -26.54 -12.38
CA TYR A 453 1.30 -25.21 -12.28
C TYR A 453 2.80 -25.24 -11.98
N ILE A 454 3.50 -26.33 -12.28
CA ILE A 454 4.94 -26.50 -12.00
C ILE A 454 5.84 -25.41 -12.63
N ASN A 455 5.39 -24.76 -13.70
CA ASN A 455 6.14 -23.72 -14.40
C ASN A 455 5.55 -22.30 -14.20
N ALA A 456 4.53 -22.13 -13.36
CA ALA A 456 3.86 -20.85 -13.16
C ALA A 456 4.50 -20.06 -12.00
N THR A 457 4.78 -18.78 -12.22
CA THR A 457 5.37 -17.89 -11.21
C THR A 457 4.32 -17.04 -10.50
N GLY A 458 4.61 -16.62 -9.27
CA GLY A 458 3.79 -15.72 -8.45
C GLY A 458 2.53 -16.36 -7.85
N ILE A 459 2.43 -17.69 -7.83
CA ILE A 459 1.23 -18.43 -7.42
C ILE A 459 1.54 -19.50 -6.38
N MET A 460 0.49 -19.95 -5.69
CA MET A 460 0.46 -21.18 -4.92
C MET A 460 -0.74 -22.00 -5.38
N ALA A 461 -0.49 -23.15 -5.97
CA ALA A 461 -1.50 -24.08 -6.44
C ALA A 461 -1.73 -25.21 -5.43
N ALA A 462 -2.99 -25.47 -5.07
CA ALA A 462 -3.34 -26.56 -4.16
C ALA A 462 -4.76 -27.09 -4.45
N PRO A 463 -5.10 -28.30 -3.98
CA PRO A 463 -6.46 -28.82 -4.08
C PRO A 463 -7.47 -27.87 -3.43
N ARG A 464 -8.64 -27.68 -4.05
CA ARG A 464 -9.69 -26.74 -3.63
C ARG A 464 -10.05 -26.90 -2.17
N LEU A 465 -10.12 -28.14 -1.69
CA LEU A 465 -10.46 -28.41 -0.30
C LEU A 465 -9.44 -27.85 0.69
N LEU A 466 -8.14 -27.93 0.39
CA LEU A 466 -7.10 -27.36 1.25
C LEU A 466 -7.23 -25.83 1.30
N LEU A 467 -7.49 -25.19 0.15
CA LEU A 467 -7.74 -23.75 0.06
C LEU A 467 -8.97 -23.34 0.89
N LEU A 468 -10.07 -24.09 0.76
CA LEU A 468 -11.29 -23.86 1.55
C LEU A 468 -11.08 -24.04 3.05
N ASN A 469 -10.20 -24.96 3.46
CA ASN A 469 -9.82 -25.16 4.86
C ASN A 469 -9.15 -23.89 5.44
N LEU A 470 -8.33 -23.19 4.64
CA LEU A 470 -7.78 -21.85 4.96
C LEU A 470 -8.81 -20.72 4.81
N GLY A 471 -10.05 -21.03 4.44
CA GLY A 471 -11.09 -20.04 4.16
C GLY A 471 -10.78 -19.21 2.90
N ARG A 472 -10.07 -19.76 1.92
CA ARG A 472 -9.73 -19.11 0.65
C ARG A 472 -10.47 -19.72 -0.53
N ASP A 473 -10.69 -18.91 -1.56
CA ASP A 473 -11.18 -19.34 -2.86
C ASP A 473 -10.17 -18.96 -3.97
N THR A 474 -10.53 -19.16 -5.24
CA THR A 474 -9.63 -18.88 -6.37
C THR A 474 -10.11 -17.71 -7.21
N ASP A 475 -10.77 -16.72 -6.58
CA ASP A 475 -11.23 -15.50 -7.25
C ASP A 475 -10.21 -14.34 -7.28
N GLY A 476 -9.00 -14.64 -6.80
CA GLY A 476 -7.83 -13.75 -6.71
C GLY A 476 -7.31 -13.56 -5.27
N ASP A 477 -7.68 -14.46 -4.37
CA ASP A 477 -7.18 -14.54 -3.00
C ASP A 477 -5.66 -14.78 -2.97
N PHE A 478 -5.01 -14.27 -1.92
CA PHE A 478 -3.59 -14.46 -1.70
C PHE A 478 -3.31 -15.23 -0.39
N ILE A 479 -2.35 -16.14 -0.45
CA ILE A 479 -1.92 -16.99 0.67
C ILE A 479 -0.50 -16.59 1.07
N GLN A 480 -0.22 -16.59 2.37
CA GLN A 480 1.10 -16.23 2.90
C GLN A 480 1.95 -17.47 3.16
N LEU A 481 3.23 -17.38 2.79
CA LEU A 481 4.21 -18.47 2.86
C LEU A 481 5.47 -18.04 3.62
N ILE A 482 5.89 -18.87 4.57
CA ILE A 482 7.18 -18.77 5.26
C ILE A 482 7.84 -20.15 5.27
N LYS A 483 9.10 -20.26 4.85
CA LYS A 483 9.84 -21.53 4.93
C LYS A 483 9.95 -21.94 6.41
N SER A 484 9.45 -23.12 6.75
CA SER A 484 9.32 -23.55 8.15
C SER A 484 10.66 -23.62 8.88
N SER A 485 11.73 -23.99 8.17
CA SER A 485 13.09 -24.05 8.69
C SER A 485 13.66 -22.69 9.12
N ALA A 486 13.05 -21.58 8.70
CA ALA A 486 13.44 -20.25 9.16
C ALA A 486 13.04 -20.00 10.62
N TYR A 487 11.95 -20.64 11.08
CA TYR A 487 11.38 -20.46 12.41
C TYR A 487 11.00 -21.83 13.01
N PRO A 488 11.99 -22.65 13.41
CA PRO A 488 11.75 -24.02 13.88
C PRO A 488 10.88 -24.09 15.15
N ASN A 489 10.92 -23.09 16.04
CA ASN A 489 10.10 -23.09 17.25
C ASN A 489 8.65 -22.68 16.95
N ILE A 490 8.40 -21.74 16.05
CA ILE A 490 7.06 -21.47 15.52
C ILE A 490 6.51 -22.71 14.82
N ARG A 491 7.32 -23.37 13.99
CA ARG A 491 6.97 -24.64 13.34
C ARG A 491 6.57 -25.69 14.37
N GLU A 492 7.36 -25.88 15.41
CA GLU A 492 7.05 -26.81 16.50
C GLU A 492 5.77 -26.43 17.25
N ALA A 493 5.54 -25.14 17.51
CA ALA A 493 4.30 -24.66 18.11
C ALA A 493 3.08 -25.00 17.24
N ILE A 494 3.14 -24.79 15.91
CA ILE A 494 2.05 -25.12 14.99
C ILE A 494 1.77 -26.63 14.98
N ALA A 495 2.83 -27.45 14.99
CA ALA A 495 2.70 -28.91 15.01
C ALA A 495 2.06 -29.44 16.31
N ASN A 496 2.11 -28.66 17.39
CA ASN A 496 1.57 -28.98 18.70
C ASN A 496 0.35 -28.12 19.08
N PHE A 497 -0.26 -27.39 18.14
CA PHE A 497 -1.49 -26.68 18.43
C PHE A 497 -2.59 -27.65 18.87
N ASP A 498 -3.36 -27.23 19.88
CA ASP A 498 -4.59 -27.90 20.26
C ASP A 498 -5.58 -27.89 19.10
N GLU A 499 -6.59 -28.77 19.18
CA GLU A 499 -7.65 -28.83 18.19
C GLU A 499 -8.30 -27.44 18.03
N PRO A 500 -8.29 -26.86 16.81
CA PRO A 500 -8.79 -25.53 16.59
C PRO A 500 -10.32 -25.48 16.70
N PRO A 501 -10.91 -24.29 16.98
CA PRO A 501 -12.34 -24.09 16.95
C PRO A 501 -12.98 -24.63 15.67
N ALA A 502 -14.08 -25.37 15.80
CA ALA A 502 -14.85 -25.85 14.66
C ALA A 502 -15.70 -24.71 14.07
N THR A 503 -15.17 -24.01 13.06
CA THR A 503 -15.90 -22.95 12.37
C THR A 503 -16.72 -23.50 11.19
N LYS A 504 -17.99 -23.13 11.14
CA LYS A 504 -18.92 -23.51 10.06
C LYS A 504 -19.06 -22.38 9.05
N LYS A 505 -18.75 -22.68 7.78
CA LYS A 505 -19.12 -21.82 6.65
C LYS A 505 -20.59 -22.07 6.29
N PHE A 506 -21.44 -21.08 6.51
CA PHE A 506 -22.85 -21.19 6.13
C PHE A 506 -23.02 -21.11 4.60
N PRO A 507 -24.08 -21.72 4.03
CA PRO A 507 -24.44 -21.50 2.63
C PRO A 507 -24.69 -20.00 2.36
N LYS A 508 -24.76 -19.56 1.11
CA LYS A 508 -25.05 -18.15 0.82
C LYS A 508 -26.55 -17.88 0.97
N MET A 509 -26.93 -16.91 1.80
CA MET A 509 -28.31 -16.47 1.96
C MET A 509 -28.50 -15.10 1.31
N ALA A 510 -29.56 -14.93 0.51
CA ALA A 510 -29.85 -13.65 -0.16
C ALA A 510 -30.14 -12.53 0.84
N LEU A 511 -29.54 -11.36 0.62
CA LEU A 511 -29.78 -10.17 1.44
C LEU A 511 -31.25 -9.73 1.35
N GLN A 512 -31.81 -9.35 2.50
CA GLN A 512 -33.19 -8.92 2.63
C GLN A 512 -33.29 -7.38 2.64
N GLY A 513 -34.45 -6.86 2.25
CA GLY A 513 -34.72 -5.42 2.20
C GLY A 513 -34.65 -4.82 0.79
N ASN A 514 -34.92 -3.52 0.70
CA ASN A 514 -34.76 -2.78 -0.55
C ASN A 514 -33.29 -2.40 -0.80
N LEU A 515 -32.99 -1.93 -2.01
CA LEU A 515 -31.63 -1.64 -2.45
C LEU A 515 -30.91 -0.62 -1.54
N GLN A 516 -31.62 0.42 -1.10
CA GLN A 516 -31.09 1.44 -0.20
C GLN A 516 -30.77 0.87 1.18
N GLN A 517 -31.63 0.02 1.74
CA GLN A 517 -31.39 -0.63 3.03
C GLN A 517 -30.15 -1.54 2.95
N ILE A 518 -30.02 -2.29 1.86
CA ILE A 518 -28.85 -3.13 1.61
C ILE A 518 -27.58 -2.28 1.47
N ALA A 519 -27.65 -1.16 0.77
CA ALA A 519 -26.56 -0.21 0.61
C ALA A 519 -26.10 0.35 1.97
N ILE A 520 -27.01 0.83 2.81
CA ILE A 520 -26.71 1.28 4.17
C ILE A 520 -26.08 0.16 5.00
N ASN A 521 -26.69 -1.03 5.00
CA ASN A 521 -26.20 -2.16 5.79
C ASN A 521 -24.81 -2.64 5.33
N SER A 522 -24.45 -2.43 4.06
CA SER A 522 -23.14 -2.79 3.52
C SER A 522 -21.98 -1.99 4.13
N MET A 523 -22.26 -0.84 4.76
CA MET A 523 -21.25 0.03 5.38
C MET A 523 -20.74 -0.50 6.73
N ASN A 524 -21.39 -1.50 7.33
CA ASN A 524 -21.02 -2.01 8.65
C ASN A 524 -19.66 -2.75 8.65
N ASP A 525 -18.77 -2.40 9.60
CA ASP A 525 -17.47 -3.03 9.83
C ASP A 525 -17.51 -4.08 10.95
N MET A 526 -18.33 -5.12 10.76
CA MET A 526 -18.39 -6.20 11.75
C MET A 526 -17.10 -6.99 11.86
N THR A 527 -16.35 -7.12 10.77
CA THR A 527 -15.05 -7.81 10.79
C THR A 527 -14.08 -7.13 11.74
N GLY A 528 -13.95 -5.79 11.68
CA GLY A 528 -13.08 -5.04 12.59
C GLY A 528 -13.50 -5.15 14.05
N ILE A 529 -14.81 -5.11 14.33
CA ILE A 529 -15.35 -5.23 15.69
C ILE A 529 -15.07 -6.61 16.28
N VAL A 530 -15.40 -7.70 15.58
CA VAL A 530 -15.19 -9.06 16.08
C VAL A 530 -13.69 -9.35 16.24
N ALA A 531 -12.86 -8.94 15.27
CA ALA A 531 -11.40 -9.08 15.38
C ALA A 531 -10.83 -8.32 16.58
N SER A 532 -11.37 -7.14 16.91
CA SER A 532 -10.96 -6.38 18.09
C SER A 532 -11.33 -7.08 19.40
N LEU A 533 -12.53 -7.68 19.47
CA LEU A 533 -12.92 -8.48 20.64
C LEU A 533 -12.04 -9.72 20.80
N LEU A 534 -11.67 -10.37 19.69
CA LEU A 534 -10.74 -11.51 19.72
C LEU A 534 -9.37 -11.11 20.26
N ALA A 535 -8.80 -9.99 19.81
CA ALA A 535 -7.53 -9.49 20.33
C ALA A 535 -7.61 -9.15 21.82
N ARG A 536 -8.73 -8.55 22.28
CA ARG A 536 -8.97 -8.24 23.69
C ARG A 536 -9.08 -9.50 24.54
N ALA A 537 -9.81 -10.51 24.06
CA ALA A 537 -9.91 -11.80 24.73
C ALA A 537 -8.54 -12.44 24.91
N ARG A 538 -7.71 -12.45 23.86
CA ARG A 538 -6.33 -12.95 23.92
C ARG A 538 -5.42 -12.13 24.83
N SER A 539 -5.55 -10.79 24.80
CA SER A 539 -4.74 -9.92 25.66
C SER A 539 -5.08 -10.11 27.14
N GLY A 540 -6.35 -10.39 27.45
CA GLY A 540 -6.81 -10.66 28.81
C GLY A 540 -6.70 -12.12 29.24
N GLY A 541 -6.20 -13.04 28.39
CA GLY A 541 -6.17 -14.49 28.68
C GLY A 541 -7.56 -15.09 28.91
N CYS A 542 -8.59 -14.51 28.28
CA CYS A 542 -10.00 -14.84 28.49
C CYS A 542 -10.57 -15.75 27.40
N GLU A 543 -9.83 -16.06 26.35
CA GLU A 543 -10.34 -16.73 25.16
C GLU A 543 -10.90 -18.15 25.42
N GLN A 544 -10.39 -18.84 26.44
CA GLN A 544 -10.84 -20.18 26.85
C GLN A 544 -11.96 -20.14 27.91
N ILE A 545 -12.37 -18.97 28.37
CA ILE A 545 -13.48 -18.85 29.33
C ILE A 545 -14.77 -19.26 28.62
N VAL A 546 -15.52 -20.15 29.26
CA VAL A 546 -16.86 -20.55 28.81
C VAL A 546 -17.87 -19.52 29.32
N LEU A 547 -18.64 -18.95 28.40
CA LEU A 547 -19.76 -18.05 28.72
C LEU A 547 -21.07 -18.68 28.26
N ASN A 548 -22.16 -18.41 28.97
CA ASN A 548 -23.50 -18.64 28.45
C ASN A 548 -23.81 -17.55 27.41
N ILE A 549 -23.62 -17.86 26.14
CA ILE A 549 -23.83 -16.95 25.02
C ILE A 549 -25.34 -16.84 24.76
N PRO A 550 -25.94 -15.64 24.89
CA PRO A 550 -27.36 -15.46 24.64
C PRO A 550 -27.74 -15.74 23.18
N ALA A 551 -28.95 -16.23 22.97
CA ALA A 551 -29.52 -16.45 21.64
C ALA A 551 -29.45 -15.19 20.76
N GLY A 552 -29.10 -15.38 19.48
CA GLY A 552 -29.02 -14.32 18.49
C GLY A 552 -28.41 -14.78 17.18
N GLY A 553 -28.70 -14.07 16.09
CA GLY A 553 -28.31 -14.49 14.75
C GLY A 553 -28.92 -15.86 14.38
N GLU A 554 -28.05 -16.81 14.01
CA GLU A 554 -28.46 -18.19 13.74
C GLU A 554 -28.63 -19.04 15.00
N GLN A 555 -28.05 -18.64 16.13
CA GLN A 555 -28.18 -19.33 17.40
C GLN A 555 -29.57 -19.06 17.99
N LYS A 556 -30.39 -20.12 18.17
CA LYS A 556 -31.81 -19.99 18.55
C LYS A 556 -32.09 -20.05 20.05
N GLN A 557 -31.13 -20.53 20.82
CA GLN A 557 -31.20 -20.65 22.28
C GLN A 557 -29.87 -20.24 22.88
N ASP A 558 -29.88 -19.94 24.17
CA ASP A 558 -28.64 -19.68 24.91
C ASP A 558 -27.78 -20.95 24.92
N GLU A 559 -26.47 -20.79 24.78
CA GLU A 559 -25.53 -21.91 24.67
C GLU A 559 -24.23 -21.58 25.40
N GLU A 560 -23.74 -22.54 26.19
CA GLU A 560 -22.44 -22.43 26.84
C GLU A 560 -21.33 -22.80 25.86
N MET A 561 -20.43 -21.86 25.56
CA MET A 561 -19.27 -22.13 24.72
C MET A 561 -18.07 -21.23 25.10
N PRO A 562 -16.84 -21.67 24.81
CA PRO A 562 -15.66 -20.83 24.92
C PRO A 562 -15.79 -19.54 24.09
N ILE A 563 -15.25 -18.44 24.61
CA ILE A 563 -15.21 -17.14 23.91
C ILE A 563 -14.54 -17.29 22.53
N ILE A 564 -13.46 -18.08 22.44
CA ILE A 564 -12.75 -18.31 21.17
C ILE A 564 -13.65 -18.97 20.12
N ASP A 565 -14.40 -20.02 20.48
CA ASP A 565 -15.28 -20.74 19.56
C ASP A 565 -16.36 -19.81 19.02
N PHE A 566 -16.99 -19.05 19.93
CA PHE A 566 -17.98 -18.05 19.55
C PHE A 566 -17.41 -17.00 18.61
N LEU A 567 -16.31 -16.34 19.00
CA LEU A 567 -15.73 -15.24 18.22
C LEU A 567 -15.19 -15.73 16.87
N SER A 568 -14.57 -16.90 16.80
CA SER A 568 -14.11 -17.49 15.54
C SER A 568 -15.26 -17.72 14.57
N GLN A 569 -16.40 -18.24 15.05
CA GLN A 569 -17.61 -18.36 14.23
C GLN A 569 -18.15 -16.98 13.80
N GLN A 570 -18.13 -15.99 14.69
CA GLN A 570 -18.56 -14.63 14.35
C GLN A 570 -17.65 -13.96 13.31
N VAL A 571 -16.33 -14.18 13.34
CA VAL A 571 -15.40 -13.68 12.31
C VAL A 571 -15.77 -14.31 10.95
N GLN A 572 -16.02 -15.62 10.89
CA GLN A 572 -16.44 -16.30 9.67
C GLN A 572 -17.73 -15.70 9.09
N ILE A 573 -18.73 -15.41 9.93
CA ILE A 573 -19.97 -14.75 9.49
C ILE A 573 -19.68 -13.33 9.00
N ALA A 574 -18.84 -12.58 9.73
CA ALA A 574 -18.55 -11.18 9.42
C ALA A 574 -17.81 -11.01 8.08
N VAL A 575 -16.86 -11.90 7.74
CA VAL A 575 -16.16 -11.84 6.45
C VAL A 575 -17.11 -12.09 5.26
N ASP A 576 -18.14 -12.90 5.47
CA ASP A 576 -19.15 -13.21 4.44
C ASP A 576 -20.37 -12.27 4.45
N SER A 577 -20.46 -11.36 5.43
CA SER A 577 -21.63 -10.47 5.66
C SER A 577 -22.01 -9.58 4.47
N LEU A 578 -21.07 -9.25 3.57
CA LEU A 578 -21.42 -8.54 2.34
C LEU A 578 -22.18 -9.42 1.36
N LYS A 579 -21.83 -10.70 1.29
CA LYS A 579 -22.35 -11.62 0.27
C LYS A 579 -23.37 -12.60 0.82
N SER A 580 -23.73 -12.49 2.09
CA SER A 580 -24.65 -13.37 2.78
C SER A 580 -25.43 -12.64 3.87
N ALA A 581 -26.71 -12.97 4.01
CA ALA A 581 -27.63 -12.31 4.95
C ALA A 581 -27.55 -12.83 6.39
N TYR A 582 -26.65 -13.77 6.68
CA TYR A 582 -26.48 -14.29 8.03
C TYR A 582 -26.01 -13.16 8.96
N PRO A 583 -26.81 -12.79 9.97
CA PRO A 583 -26.41 -11.76 10.90
C PRO A 583 -25.49 -12.34 11.98
N ASN A 584 -24.49 -11.55 12.37
CA ASN A 584 -23.71 -11.85 13.57
C ASN A 584 -24.62 -11.89 14.81
N ASN A 585 -24.31 -12.75 15.78
CA ASN A 585 -24.99 -12.80 17.07
C ASN A 585 -24.61 -11.58 17.91
N LYS A 586 -25.35 -10.47 17.74
CA LYS A 586 -25.10 -9.22 18.46
C LYS A 586 -25.21 -9.37 19.98
N ASN A 587 -26.19 -10.13 20.47
CA ASN A 587 -26.40 -10.35 21.90
C ASN A 587 -25.19 -11.06 22.52
N GLY A 588 -24.67 -12.09 21.84
CA GLY A 588 -23.44 -12.77 22.24
C GLY A 588 -22.20 -11.87 22.17
N LEU A 589 -22.06 -11.05 21.12
CA LEU A 589 -20.96 -10.08 21.02
C LEU A 589 -21.00 -9.02 22.12
N ASP A 590 -22.19 -8.56 22.49
CA ASP A 590 -22.40 -7.63 23.59
C ASP A 590 -22.05 -8.31 24.93
N ALA A 591 -22.50 -9.55 25.17
CA ALA A 591 -22.16 -10.32 26.37
C ALA A 591 -20.65 -10.55 26.52
N VAL A 592 -19.95 -10.92 25.44
CA VAL A 592 -18.49 -11.06 25.43
C VAL A 592 -17.82 -9.72 25.71
N ARG A 593 -18.27 -8.64 25.07
CA ARG A 593 -17.71 -7.30 25.30
C ARG A 593 -17.85 -6.87 26.74
N ASP A 594 -19.02 -7.07 27.34
CA ASP A 594 -19.31 -6.68 28.71
C ASP A 594 -18.45 -7.49 29.69
N PHE A 595 -18.35 -8.81 29.49
CA PHE A 595 -17.42 -9.66 30.24
C PHE A 595 -15.97 -9.17 30.13
N LEU A 596 -15.47 -8.89 28.92
CA LEU A 596 -14.11 -8.39 28.73
C LEU A 596 -13.89 -7.02 29.38
N ASN A 597 -14.91 -6.16 29.44
CA ASN A 597 -14.83 -4.89 30.16
C ASN A 597 -14.72 -5.13 31.69
N GLU A 598 -15.52 -6.05 32.24
CA GLU A 598 -15.49 -6.41 33.66
C GLU A 598 -14.14 -7.01 34.08
N GLN A 599 -13.53 -7.83 33.21
CA GLN A 599 -12.18 -8.37 33.44
C GLN A 599 -11.06 -7.34 33.23
N GLY A 600 -11.37 -6.12 32.77
CA GLY A 600 -10.35 -5.14 32.38
C GLY A 600 -9.49 -5.62 31.20
N ALA A 601 -9.99 -6.54 30.37
CA ALA A 601 -9.31 -7.05 29.19
C ALA A 601 -9.39 -6.00 28.07
N GLU A 602 -8.38 -5.14 28.01
CA GLU A 602 -8.24 -4.06 27.03
C GLU A 602 -6.91 -4.17 26.29
N SER A 603 -6.92 -3.77 25.02
CA SER A 603 -5.74 -3.72 24.16
C SER A 603 -5.60 -2.29 23.60
N PRO A 604 -5.05 -1.33 24.37
CA PRO A 604 -5.02 0.08 23.97
C PRO A 604 -4.33 0.33 22.62
N TRP A 605 -3.34 -0.50 22.29
CA TRP A 605 -2.59 -0.46 21.04
C TRP A 605 -3.46 -0.67 19.79
N LEU A 606 -4.62 -1.36 19.87
CA LEU A 606 -5.51 -1.56 18.72
C LEU A 606 -6.00 -0.24 18.15
N LYS A 607 -6.48 0.65 19.03
CA LYS A 607 -6.94 1.99 18.66
C LYS A 607 -5.74 2.85 18.29
N ASP A 608 -4.66 2.75 19.06
CA ASP A 608 -3.50 3.63 18.92
C ASP A 608 -2.70 3.39 17.64
N PHE A 609 -2.72 2.16 17.10
CA PHE A 609 -2.17 1.84 15.78
C PHE A 609 -2.82 2.61 14.63
N LYS A 610 -3.99 3.23 14.84
CA LYS A 610 -4.67 4.12 13.90
C LYS A 610 -4.42 5.61 14.20
N ASP A 611 -3.88 5.94 15.37
CA ASP A 611 -3.58 7.32 15.77
C ASP A 611 -2.31 7.83 15.06
N LYS A 612 -2.39 9.02 14.45
CA LYS A 612 -1.27 9.67 13.74
C LYS A 612 -0.12 10.04 14.66
N GLU A 613 -0.39 10.32 15.92
CA GLU A 613 0.62 10.72 16.92
C GLU A 613 1.42 9.53 17.45
N CYS A 614 0.87 8.31 17.34
CA CYS A 614 1.55 7.07 17.74
C CYS A 614 2.85 6.89 16.96
N TYR A 615 3.98 6.81 17.69
CA TYR A 615 5.37 6.79 17.22
C TYR A 615 5.83 7.98 16.39
N LEU A 616 5.02 9.04 16.30
CA LEU A 616 5.41 10.33 15.73
C LEU A 616 5.89 11.28 16.83
N SER A 617 5.01 11.54 17.80
CA SER A 617 5.24 12.47 18.91
C SER A 617 5.24 11.79 20.27
N ARG A 618 4.65 10.59 20.37
CA ARG A 618 4.57 9.80 21.60
C ARG A 618 4.70 8.30 21.35
N LYS A 619 4.95 7.54 22.41
CA LYS A 619 4.94 6.06 22.40
C LYS A 619 3.54 5.52 22.11
N CYS A 620 3.48 4.27 21.66
CA CYS A 620 2.22 3.55 21.50
C CYS A 620 1.63 3.20 22.87
N ALA A 621 0.31 3.35 23.03
CA ALA A 621 -0.40 3.01 24.26
C ALA A 621 -0.39 1.49 24.47
N VAL A 622 0.06 1.05 25.64
CA VAL A 622 0.09 -0.35 26.07
C VAL A 622 -0.03 -0.39 27.60
N LYS A 623 -0.58 -1.48 28.14
CA LYS A 623 -0.58 -1.71 29.59
C LYS A 623 0.80 -2.18 30.05
N ASP A 624 1.28 -1.66 31.16
CA ASP A 624 2.62 -2.00 31.67
C ASP A 624 2.72 -3.44 32.19
N ASP A 625 1.60 -4.00 32.65
CA ASP A 625 1.49 -5.36 33.21
C ASP A 625 1.00 -6.42 32.21
N ALA A 626 0.74 -6.04 30.95
CA ALA A 626 0.26 -6.98 29.94
C ALA A 626 1.32 -8.04 29.59
N LEU A 627 0.90 -9.31 29.61
CA LEU A 627 1.76 -10.47 29.38
C LEU A 627 1.58 -11.10 27.99
N ASP A 628 0.57 -10.68 27.23
CA ASP A 628 0.34 -11.19 25.88
C ASP A 628 1.45 -10.77 24.92
N THR A 629 1.65 -11.57 23.88
CA THR A 629 2.76 -11.40 22.94
C THR A 629 2.74 -10.05 22.23
N ILE A 630 1.58 -9.54 21.82
CA ILE A 630 1.52 -8.28 21.07
C ILE A 630 1.80 -7.10 21.99
N SER A 631 1.22 -7.09 23.19
CA SER A 631 1.53 -6.04 24.17
C SER A 631 3.01 -6.04 24.55
N ARG A 632 3.63 -7.22 24.73
CA ARG A 632 5.07 -7.32 24.99
C ARG A 632 5.91 -6.83 23.82
N LEU A 633 5.51 -7.09 22.57
CA LEU A 633 6.17 -6.49 21.39
C LEU A 633 6.08 -4.96 21.41
N VAL A 634 4.91 -4.40 21.72
CA VAL A 634 4.73 -2.95 21.84
C VAL A 634 5.58 -2.38 22.97
N GLN A 635 5.67 -3.05 24.13
CA GLN A 635 6.53 -2.67 25.25
C GLN A 635 8.02 -2.68 24.86
N THR A 636 8.49 -3.73 24.18
CA THR A 636 9.86 -3.80 23.64
C THR A 636 10.12 -2.63 22.71
N VAL A 637 9.25 -2.37 21.73
CA VAL A 637 9.44 -1.23 20.82
C VAL A 637 9.43 0.11 21.57
N ASN A 638 8.53 0.26 22.53
CA ASN A 638 8.42 1.45 23.37
C ASN A 638 9.65 1.69 24.24
N SER A 639 10.41 0.66 24.64
CA SER A 639 11.61 0.85 25.45
C SER A 639 12.75 1.50 24.67
N TYR A 640 12.82 1.28 23.35
CA TYR A 640 13.83 1.88 22.47
C TYR A 640 13.37 3.18 21.82
N TRP A 641 12.06 3.35 21.60
CA TRP A 641 11.54 4.55 20.95
C TRP A 641 11.77 5.79 21.81
N LYS A 642 12.26 6.85 21.16
CA LYS A 642 12.35 8.21 21.68
C LYS A 642 11.80 9.18 20.64
N ALA A 643 11.34 10.35 21.07
CA ALA A 643 10.91 11.37 20.12
C ALA A 643 12.12 11.80 19.25
N PRO A 644 12.00 11.83 17.91
CA PRO A 644 13.10 12.26 17.05
C PRO A 644 13.39 13.75 17.25
N ASP A 645 14.61 14.11 17.69
CA ASP A 645 15.10 15.51 17.70
C ASP A 645 15.59 15.94 16.31
N LEU A 646 14.71 15.79 15.32
CA LEU A 646 14.93 16.29 13.96
C LEU A 646 14.37 17.70 13.90
N ARG A 647 15.18 18.66 14.36
CA ARG A 647 14.80 20.07 14.39
C ARG A 647 14.54 20.60 12.99
N LEU A 648 13.37 21.21 12.80
CA LEU A 648 13.02 21.99 11.61
C LEU A 648 13.62 23.40 11.75
N ASP A 649 14.95 23.49 11.82
CA ASP A 649 15.65 24.76 12.08
C ASP A 649 15.85 25.61 10.80
N SER A 650 15.37 25.14 9.63
CA SER A 650 15.57 25.80 8.35
C SER A 650 14.25 26.08 7.63
N SER A 651 14.13 27.26 7.02
CA SER A 651 13.02 27.60 6.13
C SER A 651 13.26 27.06 4.71
N PRO A 652 12.23 26.83 3.88
CA PRO A 652 12.44 26.51 2.47
C PRO A 652 13.29 27.56 1.74
N ARG A 653 13.18 28.85 2.09
CA ARG A 653 13.96 29.94 1.48
C ARG A 653 15.47 29.71 1.55
N THR A 654 15.93 29.02 2.60
CA THR A 654 17.34 28.63 2.79
C THR A 654 17.88 27.79 1.63
N TYR A 655 17.02 27.07 0.92
CA TYR A 655 17.38 26.14 -0.14
C TYR A 655 17.20 26.71 -1.56
N GLU A 656 16.72 27.96 -1.70
CA GLU A 656 16.41 28.59 -3.00
C GLU A 656 17.59 28.48 -3.99
N LYS A 657 18.83 28.62 -3.50
CA LYS A 657 20.04 28.65 -4.34
C LYS A 657 20.85 27.35 -4.31
N VAL A 658 20.38 26.31 -3.63
CA VAL A 658 21.21 25.12 -3.35
C VAL A 658 21.45 24.27 -4.59
N LEU A 659 20.40 23.93 -5.36
CA LEU A 659 20.54 23.04 -6.53
C LEU A 659 20.65 23.80 -7.86
N PHE A 660 19.86 24.85 -8.04
CA PHE A 660 19.69 25.53 -9.33
C PHE A 660 20.01 27.03 -9.27
N GLY A 661 20.82 27.46 -8.30
CA GLY A 661 21.07 28.89 -8.05
C GLY A 661 21.79 29.64 -9.18
N ASN A 662 22.51 28.93 -10.05
CA ASN A 662 23.31 29.51 -11.14
C ASN A 662 22.62 29.41 -12.51
N VAL A 663 21.39 28.90 -12.57
CA VAL A 663 20.66 28.71 -13.83
C VAL A 663 19.83 29.94 -14.11
N GLU A 664 20.06 30.56 -15.27
CA GLU A 664 19.28 31.70 -15.73
C GLU A 664 17.92 31.26 -16.29
N TYR A 665 16.92 32.11 -16.11
CA TYR A 665 15.55 31.90 -16.60
C TYR A 665 14.93 33.24 -17.00
N ALA A 666 13.95 33.20 -17.89
CA ALA A 666 13.29 34.39 -18.42
C ALA A 666 12.15 34.89 -17.50
N PRO A 667 11.79 36.20 -17.55
CA PRO A 667 10.68 36.76 -16.80
C PRO A 667 9.33 36.04 -17.04
N ALA A 668 9.04 35.64 -18.28
CA ALA A 668 7.82 34.90 -18.60
C ALA A 668 7.73 33.54 -17.89
N GLN A 669 8.87 32.86 -17.70
CA GLN A 669 8.92 31.60 -16.95
C GLN A 669 8.63 31.83 -15.46
N LEU A 670 9.09 32.97 -14.91
CA LEU A 670 8.83 33.36 -13.52
C LEU A 670 7.35 33.62 -13.26
N GLU A 671 6.69 34.39 -14.14
CA GLU A 671 5.25 34.66 -14.03
C GLU A 671 4.43 33.36 -14.05
N LYS A 672 4.75 32.47 -14.99
CA LYS A 672 4.09 31.16 -15.10
C LYS A 672 4.30 30.30 -13.85
N ALA A 673 5.54 30.19 -13.36
CA ALA A 673 5.84 29.42 -12.16
C ALA A 673 5.15 29.99 -10.90
N MET A 674 5.03 31.32 -10.79
CA MET A 674 4.29 31.97 -9.69
C MET A 674 2.80 31.68 -9.73
N ALA A 675 2.19 31.70 -10.92
CA ALA A 675 0.78 31.34 -11.11
C ALA A 675 0.55 29.87 -10.70
N ASP A 676 1.37 28.96 -11.23
CA ASP A 676 1.22 27.52 -10.97
C ASP A 676 1.47 27.18 -9.50
N ARG A 677 2.43 27.84 -8.83
CA ARG A 677 2.59 27.71 -7.37
C ARG A 677 1.34 28.13 -6.61
N THR A 678 0.76 29.25 -6.99
CA THR A 678 -0.43 29.78 -6.29
C THR A 678 -1.60 28.82 -6.43
N GLU A 679 -1.79 28.28 -7.63
CA GLU A 679 -2.80 27.26 -7.92
C GLU A 679 -2.53 25.97 -7.15
N TYR A 680 -1.31 25.42 -7.21
CA TYR A 680 -0.94 24.19 -6.50
C TYR A 680 -1.27 24.27 -5.02
N ARG A 681 -0.95 25.40 -4.39
CA ARG A 681 -1.17 25.60 -2.96
C ARG A 681 -2.65 25.72 -2.62
N ALA A 682 -3.43 26.40 -3.47
CA ALA A 682 -4.88 26.48 -3.30
C ALA A 682 -5.51 25.09 -3.38
N GLU A 683 -5.13 24.29 -4.37
CA GLU A 683 -5.66 22.94 -4.57
C GLU A 683 -5.18 21.96 -3.49
N MET A 684 -3.90 22.01 -3.09
CA MET A 684 -3.38 21.12 -2.06
C MET A 684 -3.96 21.43 -0.67
N LYS A 685 -4.23 22.70 -0.36
CA LYS A 685 -4.93 23.08 0.88
C LYS A 685 -6.33 22.47 0.92
N LYS A 686 -7.09 22.54 -0.18
CA LYS A 686 -8.40 21.89 -0.29
C LYS A 686 -8.29 20.38 -0.14
N ALA A 687 -7.27 19.77 -0.74
CA ALA A 687 -7.03 18.33 -0.66
C ALA A 687 -6.70 17.85 0.76
N ILE A 688 -5.95 18.62 1.55
CA ILE A 688 -5.62 18.29 2.95
C ILE A 688 -6.85 18.40 3.86
N LEU A 689 -7.61 19.50 3.74
CA LEU A 689 -8.86 19.66 4.49
C LEU A 689 -9.83 18.51 4.17
N TRP A 690 -9.93 18.17 2.90
CA TRP A 690 -10.74 17.03 2.47
C TRP A 690 -10.26 15.71 3.08
N LYS A 691 -8.94 15.47 3.15
CA LYS A 691 -8.38 14.27 3.80
C LYS A 691 -8.83 14.18 5.27
N GLU A 692 -8.77 15.29 6.00
CA GLU A 692 -9.17 15.36 7.41
C GLU A 692 -10.67 15.12 7.60
N GLU A 693 -11.49 15.59 6.66
CA GLU A 693 -12.94 15.42 6.66
C GLU A 693 -13.42 14.05 6.13
N ASN A 694 -12.53 13.25 5.50
CA ASN A 694 -12.89 12.02 4.79
C ASN A 694 -12.02 10.82 5.22
N ASP A 695 -11.97 10.54 6.52
CA ASP A 695 -11.32 9.36 7.11
C ASP A 695 -9.88 9.14 6.62
N ASP A 696 -9.10 10.22 6.55
CA ASP A 696 -7.70 10.19 6.11
C ASP A 696 -7.43 9.72 4.68
N SER A 697 -8.46 9.69 3.84
CA SER A 697 -8.32 9.35 2.43
C SER A 697 -7.33 10.30 1.73
N THR A 698 -6.23 9.75 1.20
CA THR A 698 -5.19 10.54 0.51
C THR A 698 -5.53 10.80 -0.96
N ARG A 699 -6.71 10.39 -1.43
CA ARG A 699 -7.11 10.46 -2.84
C ARG A 699 -6.93 11.85 -3.42
N MET A 700 -7.42 12.88 -2.72
CA MET A 700 -7.36 14.24 -3.24
C MET A 700 -5.95 14.78 -3.36
N ILE A 701 -5.10 14.42 -2.40
CA ILE A 701 -3.69 14.76 -2.44
C ILE A 701 -3.04 14.10 -3.66
N ARG A 702 -3.35 12.82 -3.95
CA ARG A 702 -2.86 12.11 -5.14
C ARG A 702 -3.33 12.79 -6.44
N GLU A 703 -4.59 13.20 -6.53
CA GLU A 703 -5.13 13.82 -7.75
C GLU A 703 -4.51 15.19 -8.06
N VAL A 704 -4.41 16.09 -7.07
CA VAL A 704 -3.71 17.36 -7.24
C VAL A 704 -2.27 17.10 -7.69
N SER A 705 -1.66 16.07 -7.13
CA SER A 705 -0.30 15.75 -7.46
C SER A 705 -0.09 15.23 -8.88
N GLU A 706 -0.94 14.30 -9.33
CA GLU A 706 -0.91 13.77 -10.70
C GLU A 706 -1.23 14.87 -11.72
N LEU A 707 -2.17 15.77 -11.40
CA LEU A 707 -2.46 16.93 -12.24
C LEU A 707 -1.20 17.78 -12.47
N PHE A 708 -0.46 18.07 -11.40
CA PHE A 708 0.74 18.90 -11.51
C PHE A 708 1.93 18.16 -12.11
N LYS A 709 2.08 16.85 -11.87
CA LYS A 709 3.04 16.00 -12.60
C LYS A 709 2.79 16.05 -14.11
N ALA A 710 1.55 15.87 -14.55
CA ALA A 710 1.19 15.88 -15.97
C ALA A 710 1.45 17.24 -16.65
N ARG A 711 1.45 18.34 -15.89
CA ARG A 711 1.77 19.69 -16.42
C ARG A 711 3.24 19.84 -16.81
N LYS A 712 4.14 18.99 -16.32
CA LYS A 712 5.58 19.06 -16.64
C LYS A 712 5.82 19.11 -18.14
N GLU A 713 5.25 18.17 -18.89
CA GLU A 713 5.42 18.09 -20.34
C GLU A 713 4.88 19.33 -21.06
N ILE A 714 3.75 19.86 -20.61
CA ILE A 714 3.16 21.08 -21.17
C ILE A 714 4.08 22.29 -20.94
N ILE A 715 4.71 22.37 -19.76
CA ILE A 715 5.65 23.43 -19.42
C ILE A 715 6.89 23.35 -20.32
N TYR A 716 7.45 22.16 -20.53
CA TYR A 716 8.60 21.96 -21.42
C TYR A 716 8.30 22.33 -22.88
N GLN A 717 7.06 22.14 -23.33
CA GLN A 717 6.62 22.51 -24.68
C GLN A 717 6.21 23.99 -24.82
N THR A 718 6.34 24.80 -23.77
CA THR A 718 5.97 26.23 -23.85
C THR A 718 7.02 27.01 -24.66
N PRO A 719 6.64 27.63 -25.80
CA PRO A 719 7.58 28.33 -26.66
C PRO A 719 7.92 29.73 -26.13
N LYS A 720 9.11 30.20 -26.49
CA LYS A 720 9.53 31.59 -26.43
C LYS A 720 8.75 32.43 -27.45
N PRO A 721 8.79 33.77 -27.34
CA PRO A 721 8.18 34.66 -28.34
C PRO A 721 8.68 34.44 -29.78
N ASP A 722 9.89 33.90 -29.96
CA ASP A 722 10.49 33.58 -31.27
C ASP A 722 10.12 32.18 -31.81
N GLY A 723 9.30 31.41 -31.07
CA GLY A 723 8.87 30.06 -31.43
C GLY A 723 9.83 28.94 -31.00
N SER A 724 11.04 29.24 -30.50
CA SER A 724 11.95 28.24 -29.94
C SER A 724 11.55 27.83 -28.52
N LEU A 725 11.97 26.65 -28.04
CA LEU A 725 11.67 26.21 -26.67
C LEU A 725 12.69 26.75 -25.66
N TYR A 726 12.26 26.91 -24.40
CA TYR A 726 13.17 27.14 -23.27
C TYR A 726 13.95 25.86 -22.94
N HIS A 727 15.15 26.00 -22.37
CA HIS A 727 15.90 24.85 -21.88
C HIS A 727 15.18 24.22 -20.67
N PRO A 728 14.98 22.90 -20.60
CA PRO A 728 14.26 22.26 -19.48
C PRO A 728 14.79 22.64 -18.10
N GLU A 729 16.13 22.69 -17.92
CA GLU A 729 16.75 23.07 -16.64
C GLU A 729 16.37 24.49 -16.18
N SER A 730 16.12 25.42 -17.11
CA SER A 730 15.67 26.78 -16.77
C SER A 730 14.26 26.80 -16.18
N TRP A 731 13.39 25.88 -16.64
CA TRP A 731 12.07 25.69 -16.03
C TRP A 731 12.19 25.10 -14.62
N VAL A 732 13.00 24.05 -14.45
CA VAL A 732 13.24 23.46 -13.13
C VAL A 732 13.77 24.51 -12.15
N ALA A 733 14.74 25.33 -12.58
CA ALA A 733 15.33 26.39 -11.77
C ALA A 733 14.33 27.44 -11.30
N VAL A 734 13.46 27.92 -12.19
CA VAL A 734 12.48 28.95 -11.81
C VAL A 734 11.40 28.38 -10.88
N TYR A 735 10.94 27.14 -11.10
CA TYR A 735 9.98 26.47 -10.23
C TYR A 735 10.58 26.17 -8.86
N TRP A 736 11.85 25.74 -8.82
CA TRP A 736 12.62 25.59 -7.60
C TRP A 736 12.65 26.90 -6.82
N LYS A 737 13.08 28.00 -7.46
CA LYS A 737 13.12 29.31 -6.81
C LYS A 737 11.77 29.73 -6.23
N VAL A 738 10.73 29.70 -7.06
CA VAL A 738 9.39 30.17 -6.69
C VAL A 738 8.80 29.33 -5.55
N ALA A 739 9.00 28.00 -5.58
CA ALA A 739 8.55 27.12 -4.51
C ALA A 739 9.21 27.45 -3.16
N HIS A 740 10.52 27.74 -3.16
CA HIS A 740 11.28 28.06 -1.95
C HIS A 740 11.08 29.49 -1.44
N GLN A 741 10.63 30.43 -2.27
CA GLN A 741 10.32 31.81 -1.86
C GLN A 741 8.95 31.98 -1.16
N ALA A 742 8.13 30.94 -1.19
CA ALA A 742 6.83 30.93 -0.53
C ALA A 742 6.94 31.28 0.96
N GLU A 743 5.98 32.07 1.48
CA GLU A 743 5.94 32.45 2.90
C GLU A 743 5.51 31.31 3.83
N THR A 744 4.88 30.27 3.29
CA THR A 744 4.31 29.16 4.06
C THR A 744 4.41 27.86 3.25
N GLY A 745 4.37 26.71 3.94
CA GLY A 745 4.51 25.38 3.32
C GLY A 745 5.96 24.92 3.14
N GLU A 746 6.15 23.73 2.59
CA GLU A 746 7.44 23.04 2.52
C GLU A 746 8.00 22.98 1.09
N ALA A 747 7.62 23.88 0.18
CA ALA A 747 8.02 23.84 -1.24
C ALA A 747 7.64 22.54 -2.01
N GLY A 748 6.66 21.76 -1.52
CA GLY A 748 6.32 20.43 -2.06
C GLY A 748 5.90 20.35 -3.54
N MET A 749 5.57 21.48 -4.19
CA MET A 749 5.24 21.52 -5.63
C MET A 749 6.43 21.08 -6.49
N VAL A 750 7.63 21.60 -6.22
CA VAL A 750 8.79 21.31 -7.08
C VAL A 750 9.20 19.83 -6.97
N PHE A 751 9.07 19.24 -5.78
CA PHE A 751 9.28 17.80 -5.54
C PHE A 751 8.22 16.92 -6.18
N THR A 752 7.03 17.47 -6.45
CA THR A 752 5.96 16.75 -7.15
C THR A 752 6.21 16.76 -8.65
N MET A 753 6.58 17.92 -9.20
CA MET A 753 6.68 18.12 -10.65
C MET A 753 8.03 17.67 -11.20
N PHE A 754 9.14 17.95 -10.51
CA PHE A 754 10.50 17.83 -11.05
C PHE A 754 11.38 16.90 -10.22
N ALA A 755 10.79 15.83 -9.69
CA ALA A 755 11.48 14.87 -8.84
C ALA A 755 12.73 14.27 -9.50
N ASP A 756 12.61 13.86 -10.77
CA ASP A 756 13.66 13.17 -11.50
C ASP A 756 14.83 14.12 -11.79
N GLU A 757 14.53 15.37 -12.16
CA GLU A 757 15.53 16.41 -12.43
C GLU A 757 16.26 16.83 -11.14
N ILE A 758 15.57 16.87 -10.00
CA ILE A 758 16.19 17.07 -8.67
C ILE A 758 17.14 15.92 -8.36
N ILE A 759 16.70 14.67 -8.58
CA ILE A 759 17.51 13.46 -8.34
C ILE A 759 18.76 13.46 -9.22
N GLU A 760 18.62 13.78 -10.51
CA GLU A 760 19.73 13.87 -11.45
C GLU A 760 20.72 14.97 -11.03
N LYS A 761 20.21 16.14 -10.65
CA LYS A 761 21.05 17.23 -10.14
C LYS A 761 21.84 16.81 -8.90
N LEU A 762 21.21 16.11 -7.96
CA LEU A 762 21.87 15.61 -6.75
C LEU A 762 22.97 14.58 -7.06
N LYS A 763 22.75 13.69 -8.03
CA LYS A 763 23.76 12.70 -8.45
C LYS A 763 24.99 13.36 -9.07
N ASN A 764 24.78 14.41 -9.86
CA ASN A 764 25.83 15.07 -10.65
C ASN A 764 26.49 16.26 -9.91
N MET A 765 25.87 16.76 -8.84
CA MET A 765 26.38 17.90 -8.08
C MET A 765 27.52 17.45 -7.17
N GLN A 766 28.75 17.84 -7.55
CA GLN A 766 29.86 17.89 -6.62
C GLN A 766 29.98 19.33 -6.11
N PRO A 767 29.56 19.62 -4.86
CA PRO A 767 29.78 20.95 -4.31
C PRO A 767 31.30 21.23 -4.33
N GLU A 768 31.68 22.39 -4.84
CA GLU A 768 33.06 22.87 -4.72
C GLU A 768 33.27 23.19 -3.23
N ILE A 769 34.15 22.48 -2.54
CA ILE A 769 34.32 22.63 -1.08
C ILE A 769 35.67 23.29 -0.80
N ALA A 770 35.65 24.40 -0.06
CA ALA A 770 36.89 25.00 0.40
C ALA A 770 37.62 24.03 1.34
N LYS A 771 38.89 23.70 1.03
CA LYS A 771 39.75 22.82 1.84
C LYS A 771 39.99 23.33 3.26
N VAL A 772 39.75 24.62 3.49
CA VAL A 772 39.92 25.29 4.79
C VAL A 772 38.65 26.08 5.11
N LEU A 773 38.16 25.94 6.34
CA LEU A 773 36.98 26.64 6.85
C LEU A 773 37.29 27.30 8.19
N LYS A 774 37.08 28.62 8.28
CA LYS A 774 37.22 29.37 9.53
C LYS A 774 35.86 29.53 10.21
N VAL A 775 35.79 29.10 11.47
CA VAL A 775 34.60 29.19 12.31
C VAL A 775 34.88 30.15 13.47
N TYR A 776 34.04 31.16 13.58
CA TYR A 776 34.11 32.24 14.56
C TYR A 776 33.04 32.09 15.63
N ALA A 777 33.20 32.84 16.72
CA ALA A 777 32.27 32.85 17.84
C ALA A 777 31.98 31.44 18.37
N VAL A 778 33.04 30.62 18.46
CA VAL A 778 32.99 29.23 18.93
C VAL A 778 32.74 29.21 20.43
N GLN A 779 31.59 29.69 20.93
CA GLN A 779 31.43 29.86 22.39
C GLN A 779 30.04 30.12 22.96
N HIS A 780 28.96 29.80 22.26
CA HIS A 780 27.61 29.80 22.87
C HIS A 780 27.01 28.39 23.07
N GLY A 781 27.61 27.36 22.45
CA GLY A 781 27.33 25.95 22.71
C GLY A 781 28.51 25.31 23.43
N SER A 782 28.26 24.21 24.11
CA SER A 782 29.11 23.59 25.13
C SER A 782 30.50 23.07 24.67
N TRP A 783 30.94 23.32 23.44
CA TRP A 783 32.22 22.87 22.88
C TRP A 783 33.41 23.71 23.36
N SER A 784 33.79 23.47 24.61
CA SER A 784 35.20 23.51 25.01
C SER A 784 35.78 22.15 24.58
N ALA A 785 37.06 22.04 24.20
CA ALA A 785 37.65 20.71 24.06
C ALA A 785 37.36 19.87 25.32
N PRO A 786 37.31 18.51 25.23
CA PRO A 786 36.98 17.66 26.37
C PRO A 786 37.88 17.85 27.61
N LYS A 787 39.02 18.55 27.41
CA LYS A 787 39.94 19.06 28.42
C LYS A 787 40.22 20.54 28.10
N ALA A 788 40.73 21.31 29.07
CA ALA A 788 41.19 22.70 28.88
C ALA A 788 42.45 22.80 27.98
N THR A 789 42.37 22.26 26.77
CA THR A 789 43.45 22.11 25.79
C THR A 789 42.95 22.53 24.42
N PRO A 790 43.79 23.12 23.56
CA PRO A 790 43.40 23.45 22.19
C PRO A 790 43.10 22.20 21.35
N TRP A 791 42.22 22.35 20.37
CA TRP A 791 42.06 21.40 19.27
C TRP A 791 43.32 21.43 18.39
N ILE A 792 43.87 20.26 18.08
CA ILE A 792 45.17 20.07 17.41
C ILE A 792 45.11 18.93 16.38
N GLY A 793 44.09 18.96 15.52
CA GLY A 793 43.92 18.00 14.43
C GLY A 793 43.06 16.79 14.77
N GLN A 794 42.20 16.88 15.78
CA GLN A 794 41.19 15.84 15.99
C GLN A 794 40.24 15.79 14.80
N THR A 795 39.89 14.57 14.38
CA THR A 795 38.89 14.33 13.34
C THR A 795 37.50 14.58 13.90
N VAL A 796 36.76 15.46 13.26
CA VAL A 796 35.38 15.81 13.59
C VAL A 796 34.49 15.68 12.37
N GLN A 797 33.21 15.45 12.59
CA GLN A 797 32.18 15.62 11.57
C GLN A 797 31.61 17.02 11.72
N ILE A 798 31.45 17.74 10.61
CA ILE A 798 30.79 19.04 10.57
C ILE A 798 29.55 18.99 9.71
N ARG A 799 28.57 19.83 10.03
CA ARG A 799 27.35 20.03 9.26
C ARG A 799 27.05 21.51 9.16
N SER A 800 26.87 22.02 7.96
CA SER A 800 26.44 23.40 7.74
C SER A 800 24.94 23.57 8.00
N LYS A 801 24.57 24.71 8.58
CA LYS A 801 23.18 25.15 8.67
C LYS A 801 23.09 26.67 8.53
N ILE A 802 21.90 27.16 8.20
CA ILE A 802 21.64 28.60 8.20
C ILE A 802 20.84 28.92 9.46
N ILE A 803 21.31 29.90 10.22
CA ILE A 803 20.59 30.42 11.39
C ILE A 803 20.16 31.85 11.12
N GLU A 804 19.04 32.24 11.74
CA GLU A 804 18.60 33.63 11.74
C GLU A 804 19.14 34.32 12.99
N GLN A 805 19.93 35.39 12.80
CA GLN A 805 20.48 36.18 13.89
C GLN A 805 20.32 37.67 13.57
N GLY A 806 19.53 38.38 14.37
CA GLY A 806 19.25 39.80 14.15
C GLY A 806 18.54 40.10 12.82
N GLY A 807 17.66 39.19 12.36
CA GLY A 807 16.94 39.32 11.09
C GLY A 807 17.78 39.03 9.83
N GLN A 808 19.03 38.58 9.99
CA GLN A 808 19.91 38.18 8.88
C GLN A 808 20.19 36.68 8.94
N GLN A 809 20.17 36.04 7.76
CA GLN A 809 20.57 34.64 7.60
C GLN A 809 22.08 34.50 7.55
N LYS A 810 22.65 33.79 8.53
CA LYS A 810 24.09 33.52 8.60
C LYS A 810 24.37 32.03 8.47
N LEU A 811 25.49 31.70 7.81
CA LEU A 811 26.03 30.35 7.79
C LEU A 811 26.64 30.01 9.15
N ALA A 812 26.23 28.87 9.68
CA ALA A 812 26.70 28.29 10.92
C ALA A 812 27.16 26.85 10.70
N ILE A 813 28.05 26.39 11.57
CA ILE A 813 28.49 24.99 11.61
C ILE A 813 27.97 24.35 12.88
N GLU A 814 27.52 23.12 12.74
CA GLU A 814 27.37 22.15 13.80
C GLU A 814 28.51 21.14 13.73
N MET A 815 28.91 20.61 14.87
CA MET A 815 29.98 19.64 14.97
C MET A 815 29.51 18.42 15.77
N GLN A 816 29.97 17.26 15.34
CA GLN A 816 29.91 16.01 16.07
C GLN A 816 31.35 15.49 16.20
N PHE A 817 31.77 15.17 17.42
CA PHE A 817 33.06 14.55 17.69
C PHE A 817 32.84 13.11 18.15
N PRO A 818 33.28 12.10 17.38
CA PRO A 818 33.04 10.69 17.72
C PRO A 818 33.54 10.29 19.11
N ASP A 819 34.67 10.85 19.58
CA ASP A 819 35.25 10.52 20.89
C ASP A 819 34.70 11.40 22.04
N ALA A 820 33.61 12.14 21.81
CA ALA A 820 32.99 12.95 22.85
C ALA A 820 32.42 12.07 23.97
N LYS A 821 32.73 12.42 25.24
CA LYS A 821 32.24 11.71 26.43
C LYS A 821 31.01 12.34 27.10
N GLN A 822 30.65 13.56 26.71
CA GLN A 822 29.57 14.34 27.35
C GLN A 822 28.64 15.02 26.36
N GLN A 823 29.11 15.38 25.16
CA GLN A 823 28.33 16.03 24.12
C GLN A 823 28.18 15.12 22.91
N PHE A 824 27.33 14.11 23.09
CA PHE A 824 27.00 13.17 22.03
C PHE A 824 26.11 13.85 20.98
N GLY A 825 26.33 13.53 19.69
CA GLY A 825 25.52 14.04 18.57
C GLY A 825 25.99 15.38 17.99
N TRP A 826 25.09 16.03 17.25
CA TRP A 826 25.32 17.30 16.56
C TRP A 826 25.01 18.49 17.46
N HIS A 827 25.94 19.43 17.53
CA HIS A 827 25.83 20.62 18.38
C HIS A 827 26.37 21.85 17.67
N HIS A 828 25.81 23.02 17.98
CA HIS A 828 26.29 24.27 17.38
C HIS A 828 27.76 24.54 17.73
N LEU A 829 28.60 24.67 16.71
CA LEU A 829 30.01 25.01 16.83
C LEU A 829 30.22 26.52 16.77
N GLY A 830 29.70 27.19 15.74
CA GLY A 830 29.87 28.63 15.57
C GLY A 830 29.44 29.15 14.20
N LEU A 831 29.82 30.39 13.91
CA LEU A 831 29.46 31.12 12.69
C LEU A 831 30.58 31.08 11.65
N VAL A 832 30.21 31.18 10.38
CA VAL A 832 31.13 31.20 9.25
C VAL A 832 30.97 32.51 8.49
N GLY A 833 32.08 33.03 7.95
CA GLY A 833 32.05 34.21 7.08
C GLY A 833 31.30 33.95 5.77
N GLU A 834 30.63 34.99 5.25
CA GLU A 834 29.83 34.92 4.02
C GLU A 834 30.61 34.40 2.80
N GLN A 835 31.93 34.60 2.75
CA GLN A 835 32.77 34.10 1.67
C GLN A 835 32.76 32.57 1.53
N TYR A 836 32.43 31.84 2.59
CA TYR A 836 32.35 30.37 2.57
C TYR A 836 30.97 29.85 2.19
N ARG A 837 29.95 30.71 2.12
CA ARG A 837 28.56 30.35 1.85
C ARG A 837 28.36 29.58 0.54
N PRO A 838 29.06 29.90 -0.57
CA PRO A 838 28.95 29.11 -1.80
C PRO A 838 29.50 27.68 -1.66
N TYR A 839 30.48 27.46 -0.78
CA TYR A 839 31.21 26.21 -0.64
C TYR A 839 30.67 25.27 0.44
N TYR A 840 29.82 25.79 1.33
CA TYR A 840 29.19 25.06 2.43
C TYR A 840 27.67 25.25 2.41
N PRO A 841 26.97 24.72 1.38
CA PRO A 841 25.51 24.78 1.31
C PRO A 841 24.88 24.13 2.55
N PRO A 842 23.68 24.55 2.99
CA PRO A 842 23.02 24.02 4.19
C PRO A 842 22.83 22.49 4.12
N GLY A 843 23.09 21.78 5.21
CA GLY A 843 22.98 20.32 5.30
C GLY A 843 24.25 19.55 4.90
N LEU A 844 25.19 20.18 4.18
CA LEU A 844 26.46 19.56 3.80
C LEU A 844 27.17 19.01 5.04
N THR A 845 27.39 17.70 5.03
CA THR A 845 28.09 16.99 6.10
C THR A 845 29.47 16.57 5.62
N LYS A 846 30.52 16.82 6.42
CA LYS A 846 31.90 16.54 6.03
C LYS A 846 32.80 16.19 7.21
N THR A 847 33.72 15.25 7.01
CA THR A 847 34.84 14.98 7.90
C THR A 847 35.91 16.06 7.78
N MET A 848 36.33 16.67 8.89
CA MET A 848 37.36 17.70 8.92
C MET A 848 38.32 17.51 10.11
N LEU A 849 39.53 18.07 10.00
CA LEU A 849 40.50 18.16 11.10
C LEU A 849 40.34 19.50 11.82
N ALA A 850 40.10 19.48 13.13
CA ALA A 850 39.85 20.67 13.94
C ALA A 850 41.12 21.22 14.59
N TYR A 851 41.43 22.50 14.34
CA TYR A 851 42.54 23.21 14.99
C TYR A 851 42.06 24.51 15.64
N SER A 852 42.37 24.69 16.93
CA SER A 852 42.11 25.95 17.61
C SER A 852 43.09 27.01 17.13
N THR A 853 42.58 28.06 16.49
CA THR A 853 43.41 29.19 16.05
C THR A 853 43.31 30.40 16.97
N ARG A 854 42.32 30.43 17.87
CA ARG A 854 42.30 31.34 19.02
C ARG A 854 41.80 30.59 20.25
N PHE A 855 42.71 30.30 21.17
CA PHE A 855 42.45 29.62 22.44
C PHE A 855 42.74 30.56 23.60
N VAL A 856 41.76 30.74 24.49
CA VAL A 856 41.91 31.60 25.67
C VAL A 856 42.31 30.73 26.85
N THR A 857 43.60 30.70 27.15
CA THR A 857 44.20 29.85 28.21
C THR A 857 43.56 30.06 29.58
N ALA A 858 43.17 31.32 29.90
CA ALA A 858 42.57 31.68 31.19
C ALA A 858 41.17 31.07 31.40
N THR A 859 40.41 30.84 30.33
CA THR A 859 39.05 30.26 30.41
C THR A 859 39.00 28.83 29.88
N GLY A 860 40.09 28.33 29.29
CA GLY A 860 40.15 27.01 28.65
C GLY A 860 39.28 26.88 27.41
N LYS A 861 38.86 28.00 26.80
CA LYS A 861 37.89 28.01 25.70
C LYS A 861 38.51 28.44 24.38
N THR A 862 38.11 27.76 23.31
CA THR A 862 38.43 28.13 21.92
C THR A 862 37.42 29.17 21.44
N SER A 863 37.83 30.33 20.93
CA SER A 863 36.90 31.33 20.37
C SER A 863 36.88 31.33 18.84
N GLU A 864 37.93 30.79 18.22
CA GLU A 864 38.05 30.62 16.77
C GLU A 864 38.69 29.26 16.47
N LEU A 865 38.08 28.54 15.53
CA LEU A 865 38.50 27.23 15.11
C LEU A 865 38.67 27.22 13.59
N THR A 866 39.74 26.57 13.11
CA THR A 866 39.97 26.35 11.69
C THR A 866 39.88 24.86 11.41
N LEU A 867 39.06 24.52 10.43
CA LEU A 867 38.79 23.16 10.00
C LEU A 867 39.50 22.93 8.67
N PHE A 868 40.23 21.82 8.56
CA PHE A 868 40.95 21.44 7.35
C PHE A 868 40.41 20.14 6.77
N ASP A 869 40.43 20.03 5.45
CA ASP A 869 40.17 18.78 4.75
C ASP A 869 41.21 17.72 5.20
N PRO A 870 40.78 16.50 5.57
CA PRO A 870 41.70 15.44 6.00
C PRO A 870 42.75 15.06 4.95
N ASN A 871 42.51 15.36 3.68
CA ASN A 871 43.44 15.08 2.58
C ASN A 871 44.46 16.20 2.33
N MET A 872 44.42 17.30 3.10
CA MET A 872 45.40 18.37 2.99
C MET A 872 46.73 17.95 3.64
N ASP A 873 47.87 18.30 3.04
CA ASP A 873 49.18 17.92 3.58
C ASP A 873 49.39 18.56 4.97
N LYS A 874 50.02 17.81 5.88
CA LYS A 874 50.35 18.31 7.22
C LYS A 874 51.26 19.53 7.16
N GLU A 875 52.13 19.60 6.16
CA GLU A 875 53.03 20.75 5.97
C GLU A 875 52.24 21.99 5.53
N ASP A 876 51.29 21.85 4.60
CA ASP A 876 50.37 22.93 4.21
C ASP A 876 49.49 23.42 5.37
N ILE A 877 48.96 22.50 6.18
CA ILE A 877 48.17 22.83 7.37
C ILE A 877 49.03 23.63 8.35
N LYS A 878 50.27 23.18 8.59
CA LYS A 878 51.21 23.86 9.48
C LYS A 878 51.54 25.25 8.96
N ASP A 879 51.86 25.39 7.68
CA ASP A 879 52.17 26.69 7.07
C ASP A 879 50.98 27.64 7.19
N PHE A 880 49.76 27.18 6.88
CA PHE A 880 48.54 27.98 7.05
C PHE A 880 48.34 28.48 8.50
N LEU A 881 48.62 27.62 9.48
CA LEU A 881 48.51 27.96 10.91
C LEU A 881 49.63 28.90 11.38
N THR A 882 50.80 28.90 10.71
CA THR A 882 51.98 29.67 11.11
C THR A 882 52.02 31.06 10.46
N PHE A 883 51.45 31.23 9.26
CA PHE A 883 51.39 32.51 8.52
C PHE A 883 50.22 33.43 8.93
N LYS A 884 49.71 33.29 10.15
CA LYS A 884 48.49 33.96 10.61
C LYS A 884 48.75 35.29 11.33
#